data_AF-A0A1X2D7F4-F1
#
_entry.id   AF-A0A1X2D7F4-F1
#
_cell.length_a   1.000
_cell.length_b   1.000
_cell.length_c   1.000
_cell.angle_alpha   90.00
_cell.angle_beta   90.00
_cell.angle_gamma   90.00
#
_symmetry.space_group_name_H-M   'P 1'
#
loop_
_entity.id
_entity.type
_entity.pdbx_description
1 polymer ?
#
loop_
_entity_poly.entity_id
_entity_poly.type
_entity_poly.pdbx_seq_one_letter_code
_entity_poly.pdbx_strand_id
1 'polypeptide(L)'
;MNDYPAELACRATIFDEDDCADRRVLAEYHADRQIEVIDRWEEQVANVRRLRPAPDPQLLAESKRWAFYPWRSTLVSILGPRGFRALRLDRNRNLITAAEQDRLARLQVGVVGLSVGHAIAYMLAAEGLCGGIRLADFDILELSNLNRVPATVLDLGLNKAIVAARRIAELDPYLPVVVETSGLCADTIDGFLDGLDVVVEECDSLDMKARVRTAARAYRIPVLMATGDRGLVDVERYDLEPSRHILHGLLGDIDVTELSGLSSRAKVPHVLRVLDAARLSARSAASMVEIDETLATWPQLAGEVALGATAVAEAVRRIGLGETLRSGRVRIDVAEALDHLAEPDVQADGCRVAEQCAEHVESPASSDLSGIVAAAASRAPSGGNSQPWLIETEMDSVTIRLAGERTATMDVDFRASAVAVGAAWFNARVAAARYGMLGPVELREPDDSSPLAAVVRLTGGSDHDLACLYRPMLQRESNRHLGVPLPLDVERAAALSAAAAAEGARLQLLTEKDDIEQIAAIVAAADRIRYLTPSLHADMLSEIRWYENESSDSGIDVRSLEMDQSELAGIQIAKRPDVMKLLAGWGAGSALGNYSRDRLCASSGVGVVSISGHSLRDYARGGAALEAVWITAQQLGLGVHPMSPVFLFARTDDELQRLSPTFAAPLRQLQRDFRDVTHTKPDDVHVLMLRFSYAPRASVRSRRRTCTAIVSNW
;
A
#
# COMPACT_ATOMS: atom_id res chain seq x y z
N MET A 1 -14.79 13.80 -50.50
CA MET A 1 -13.95 12.84 -49.75
C MET A 1 -12.61 12.84 -50.44
N ASN A 2 -11.59 13.46 -49.83
CA ASN A 2 -10.24 13.41 -50.38
C ASN A 2 -9.70 12.00 -50.20
N ASP A 3 -9.24 11.42 -51.31
CA ASP A 3 -8.76 10.06 -51.44
C ASP A 3 -7.34 9.98 -50.86
N TYR A 4 -7.22 9.85 -49.54
CA TYR A 4 -5.95 9.61 -48.88
C TYR A 4 -5.59 8.11 -48.99
N PRO A 5 -4.30 7.76 -49.17
CA PRO A 5 -3.84 6.38 -49.04
C PRO A 5 -4.33 5.75 -47.72
N ALA A 6 -4.70 4.47 -47.72
CA ALA A 6 -5.27 3.78 -46.55
C ALA A 6 -4.43 3.95 -45.26
N GLU A 7 -3.10 4.04 -45.40
CA GLU A 7 -2.15 4.30 -44.30
C GLU A 7 -2.29 5.69 -43.66
N LEU A 8 -2.67 6.72 -44.43
CA LEU A 8 -2.90 8.10 -43.97
C LEU A 8 -4.33 8.32 -43.44
N ALA A 9 -5.24 7.39 -43.69
CA ALA A 9 -6.65 7.51 -43.32
C ALA A 9 -6.95 7.09 -41.87
N CYS A 10 -5.99 6.52 -41.13
CA CYS A 10 -6.21 5.90 -39.82
C CYS A 10 -5.19 6.24 -38.73
N ARG A 11 -4.24 7.16 -38.99
CA ARG A 11 -3.22 7.60 -38.03
C ARG A 11 -3.22 9.11 -37.81
N ALA A 12 -2.88 9.54 -36.60
CA ALA A 12 -2.58 10.94 -36.33
C ALA A 12 -1.20 11.30 -36.89
N THR A 13 -1.05 12.50 -37.46
CA THR A 13 0.27 13.05 -37.80
C THR A 13 0.72 13.94 -36.65
N ILE A 14 1.91 13.66 -36.09
CA ILE A 14 2.47 14.42 -34.97
C ILE A 14 3.51 15.41 -35.49
N PHE A 15 3.39 16.66 -35.07
CA PHE A 15 4.29 17.75 -35.38
C PHE A 15 5.00 18.27 -34.13
N ASP A 16 6.28 18.56 -34.25
CA ASP A 16 7.11 19.21 -33.24
C ASP A 16 7.21 20.71 -33.48
N GLU A 17 6.75 21.51 -32.52
CA GLU A 17 6.77 22.98 -32.64
C GLU A 17 8.21 23.56 -32.62
N ASP A 18 9.20 22.80 -32.14
CA ASP A 18 10.59 23.22 -32.22
C ASP A 18 11.23 22.90 -33.57
N ASP A 19 10.68 21.96 -34.33
CA ASP A 19 11.17 21.60 -35.65
C ASP A 19 10.78 22.66 -36.70
N CYS A 20 11.74 23.00 -37.58
CA CYS A 20 11.55 24.04 -38.58
C CYS A 20 10.61 23.64 -39.72
N ALA A 21 10.58 22.36 -40.11
CA ALA A 21 9.72 21.87 -41.18
C ALA A 21 8.28 21.75 -40.67
N ASP A 22 8.10 21.16 -39.48
CA ASP A 22 6.80 20.99 -38.84
C ASP A 22 6.11 22.33 -38.57
N ARG A 23 6.85 23.34 -38.08
CA ARG A 23 6.30 24.70 -37.90
C ARG A 23 5.70 25.31 -39.16
N ARG A 24 6.26 25.03 -40.34
CA ARG A 24 5.72 25.54 -41.61
C ARG A 24 4.37 24.90 -41.91
N VAL A 25 4.27 23.58 -41.75
CA VAL A 25 3.02 22.83 -41.94
C VAL A 25 1.97 23.27 -40.91
N LEU A 26 2.37 23.45 -39.65
CA LEU A 26 1.48 23.95 -38.60
C LEU A 26 0.94 25.34 -38.91
N ALA A 27 1.77 26.25 -39.44
CA ALA A 27 1.31 27.58 -39.86
C ALA A 27 0.24 27.51 -40.97
N GLU A 28 0.38 26.56 -41.91
CA GLU A 28 -0.64 26.29 -42.93
C GLU A 28 -1.94 25.77 -42.31
N TYR A 29 -1.85 24.81 -41.37
CA TYR A 29 -3.03 24.24 -40.72
C TYR A 29 -3.75 25.22 -39.80
N HIS A 30 -3.01 26.10 -39.11
CA HIS A 30 -3.61 27.19 -38.32
C HIS A 30 -4.31 28.24 -39.19
N ALA A 31 -3.89 28.41 -40.45
CA ALA A 31 -4.52 29.35 -41.37
C ALA A 31 -5.76 28.75 -42.06
N ASP A 32 -5.89 27.43 -42.12
CA ASP A 32 -7.02 26.75 -42.75
C ASP A 32 -8.27 26.79 -41.86
N ARG A 33 -9.31 27.51 -42.30
CA ARG A 33 -10.59 27.63 -41.58
C ARG A 33 -11.41 26.34 -41.54
N GLN A 34 -11.05 25.33 -42.31
CA GLN A 34 -11.69 24.02 -42.27
C GLN A 34 -11.12 23.12 -41.18
N ILE A 35 -9.95 23.48 -40.61
CA ILE A 35 -9.33 22.73 -39.53
C ILE A 35 -9.74 23.32 -38.18
N GLU A 36 -10.37 22.49 -37.35
CA GLU A 36 -10.63 22.85 -35.96
C GLU A 36 -9.33 22.75 -35.15
N VAL A 37 -9.00 23.77 -34.37
CA VAL A 37 -7.81 23.79 -33.52
C VAL A 37 -8.20 23.74 -32.06
N ILE A 38 -7.71 22.73 -31.34
CA ILE A 38 -7.92 22.55 -29.90
C ILE A 38 -6.57 22.71 -29.19
N ASP A 39 -6.38 23.85 -28.51
CA ASP A 39 -5.18 24.13 -27.73
C ASP A 39 -5.46 24.14 -26.23
N ARG A 40 -4.94 23.14 -25.53
CA ARG A 40 -5.08 22.94 -24.07
C ARG A 40 -3.73 22.55 -23.44
N TRP A 41 -2.62 22.88 -24.09
CA TRP A 41 -1.29 22.42 -23.66
C TRP A 41 -0.91 22.90 -22.26
N GLU A 42 -1.21 24.16 -21.91
CA GLU A 42 -0.89 24.71 -20.58
C GLU A 42 -1.59 23.94 -19.44
N GLU A 43 -2.85 23.55 -19.65
CA GLU A 43 -3.61 22.73 -18.69
C GLU A 43 -2.95 21.35 -18.51
N GLN A 44 -2.49 20.75 -19.60
CA GLN A 44 -1.79 19.46 -19.57
C GLN A 44 -0.47 19.57 -18.77
N VAL A 45 0.35 20.59 -19.03
CA VAL A 45 1.60 20.84 -18.28
C VAL A 45 1.33 21.09 -16.80
N ALA A 46 0.28 21.83 -16.46
CA ALA A 46 -0.13 22.04 -15.08
C ALA A 46 -0.49 20.73 -14.38
N ASN A 47 -1.12 19.78 -15.09
CA ASN A 47 -1.42 18.45 -14.56
C ASN A 47 -0.15 17.61 -14.36
N VAL A 48 0.82 17.67 -15.27
CA VAL A 48 2.13 17.00 -15.09
C VAL A 48 2.82 17.47 -13.82
N ARG A 49 2.82 18.78 -13.53
CA ARG A 49 3.42 19.34 -12.29
C ARG A 49 2.74 18.85 -11.00
N ARG A 50 1.50 18.35 -11.08
CA ARG A 50 0.76 17.79 -9.93
C ARG A 50 1.05 16.31 -9.69
N LEU A 51 1.75 15.63 -10.61
CA LEU A 51 2.16 14.25 -10.42
C LEU A 51 2.97 14.08 -9.12
N ARG A 52 2.81 12.92 -8.47
CA ARG A 52 3.48 12.58 -7.21
C ARG A 52 4.10 11.19 -7.31
N PRO A 53 5.42 11.01 -7.06
CA PRO A 53 6.40 12.03 -6.70
C PRO A 53 6.57 13.09 -7.79
N ALA A 54 7.22 14.21 -7.46
CA ALA A 54 7.46 15.27 -8.44
C ALA A 54 8.14 14.68 -9.69
N PRO A 55 7.65 15.00 -10.90
CA PRO A 55 8.18 14.43 -12.13
C PRO A 55 9.61 14.90 -12.40
N ASP A 56 10.37 14.10 -13.14
CA ASP A 56 11.69 14.46 -13.65
C ASP A 56 11.63 15.82 -14.40
N PRO A 57 12.51 16.79 -14.10
CA PRO A 57 12.60 18.04 -14.85
C PRO A 57 12.68 17.87 -16.38
N GLN A 58 13.28 16.78 -16.88
CA GLN A 58 13.33 16.48 -18.31
C GLN A 58 11.95 16.23 -18.92
N LEU A 59 11.01 15.66 -18.14
CA LEU A 59 9.64 15.40 -18.58
C LEU A 59 8.85 16.71 -18.73
N LEU A 60 9.16 17.71 -17.89
CA LEU A 60 8.59 19.07 -17.99
C LEU A 60 9.25 19.91 -19.10
N ALA A 61 10.40 19.49 -19.61
CA ALA A 61 11.15 20.18 -20.65
C ALA A 61 10.82 19.67 -22.06
N GLU A 62 10.03 18.61 -22.21
CA GLU A 62 9.55 18.18 -23.54
C GLU A 62 8.74 19.29 -24.19
N SER A 63 9.05 19.57 -25.45
CA SER A 63 8.37 20.62 -26.20
C SER A 63 6.92 20.25 -26.54
N LYS A 64 6.15 21.29 -26.85
CA LYS A 64 4.77 21.16 -27.31
C LYS A 64 4.72 20.36 -28.61
N ARG A 65 3.74 19.47 -28.70
CA ARG A 65 3.46 18.69 -29.90
C ARG A 65 2.07 19.01 -30.39
N TRP A 66 1.82 18.77 -31.66
CA TRP A 66 0.50 18.94 -32.28
C TRP A 66 0.12 17.67 -33.03
N ALA A 67 -1.05 17.11 -32.73
CA ALA A 67 -1.58 15.93 -33.40
C ALA A 67 -2.69 16.34 -34.37
N PHE A 68 -2.52 16.04 -35.66
CA PHE A 68 -3.53 16.26 -36.69
C PHE A 68 -4.30 14.96 -37.00
N TYR A 69 -5.62 15.03 -36.90
CA TYR A 69 -6.55 13.94 -37.17
C TYR A 69 -7.33 14.22 -38.47
N PRO A 70 -6.89 13.68 -39.62
CA PRO A 70 -7.44 14.06 -40.92
C PRO A 70 -8.93 13.69 -41.09
N TRP A 71 -9.41 12.63 -40.42
CA TRP A 71 -10.83 12.24 -40.46
C TRP A 71 -11.76 13.11 -39.62
N ARG A 72 -11.21 13.94 -38.73
CA ARG A 72 -11.96 14.96 -37.97
C ARG A 72 -11.74 16.36 -38.52
N SER A 73 -10.72 16.55 -39.37
CA SER A 73 -10.18 17.87 -39.69
C SER A 73 -9.83 18.66 -38.42
N THR A 74 -9.15 18.03 -37.47
CA THR A 74 -8.85 18.63 -36.16
C THR A 74 -7.37 18.54 -35.83
N LEU A 75 -6.80 19.65 -35.37
CA LEU A 75 -5.43 19.78 -34.87
C LEU A 75 -5.47 20.01 -33.35
N VAL A 76 -4.80 19.15 -32.57
CA VAL A 76 -4.85 19.18 -31.10
C VAL A 76 -3.47 19.34 -30.51
N SER A 77 -3.28 20.30 -29.61
CA SER A 77 -2.03 20.43 -28.86
C SER A 77 -1.90 19.31 -27.82
N ILE A 78 -0.76 18.64 -27.77
CA ILE A 78 -0.50 17.54 -26.82
C ILE A 78 0.89 17.67 -26.20
N LEU A 79 1.08 17.03 -25.05
CA LEU A 79 2.40 16.86 -24.44
C LEU A 79 3.34 16.05 -25.35
N GLY A 80 4.65 16.20 -25.15
CA GLY A 80 5.65 15.27 -25.68
C GLY A 80 5.38 13.81 -25.25
N PRO A 81 5.96 12.83 -25.95
CA PRO A 81 5.61 11.41 -25.78
C PRO A 81 5.81 10.90 -24.35
N ARG A 82 6.87 11.33 -23.65
CA ARG A 82 7.11 10.85 -22.27
C ARG A 82 6.11 11.46 -21.30
N GLY A 83 5.88 12.77 -21.38
CA GLY A 83 4.94 13.52 -20.54
C GLY A 83 3.50 13.10 -20.77
N PHE A 84 3.10 12.89 -22.03
CA PHE A 84 1.79 12.38 -22.41
C PHE A 84 1.54 11.00 -21.77
N ARG A 85 2.47 10.06 -21.96
CA ARG A 85 2.37 8.72 -21.37
C ARG A 85 2.34 8.76 -19.84
N ALA A 86 3.26 9.50 -19.22
CA ALA A 86 3.34 9.60 -17.76
C ALA A 86 2.06 10.17 -17.14
N LEU A 87 1.49 11.22 -17.73
CA LEU A 87 0.26 11.83 -17.23
C LEU A 87 -0.97 10.94 -17.48
N ARG A 88 -1.11 10.37 -18.68
CA ARG A 88 -2.25 9.52 -19.06
C ARG A 88 -2.35 8.27 -18.19
N LEU A 89 -1.20 7.68 -17.82
CA LEU A 89 -1.11 6.42 -17.10
C LEU A 89 -0.83 6.55 -15.59
N ASP A 90 -0.72 7.76 -15.03
CA ASP A 90 -0.42 7.97 -13.60
C ASP A 90 -1.45 7.30 -12.68
N ARG A 91 -2.73 7.30 -13.06
CA ARG A 91 -3.79 6.65 -12.28
C ARG A 91 -3.73 5.13 -12.30
N ASN A 92 -2.88 4.54 -13.16
CA ASN A 92 -2.65 3.11 -13.22
C ASN A 92 -1.46 2.69 -12.32
N ARG A 93 -0.56 3.61 -11.92
CA ARG A 93 0.81 3.30 -11.43
C ARG A 93 0.95 2.33 -10.24
N ASN A 94 -0.10 2.06 -9.47
CA ASN A 94 -0.02 1.06 -8.38
C ASN A 94 -0.83 -0.21 -8.67
N LEU A 95 -1.62 -0.21 -9.75
CA LEU A 95 -2.24 -1.41 -10.31
C LEU A 95 -1.35 -2.02 -11.41
N ILE A 96 -0.63 -1.16 -12.13
CA ILE A 96 0.42 -1.47 -13.12
C ILE A 96 1.52 -0.41 -12.93
N THR A 97 2.60 -0.78 -12.27
CA THR A 97 3.72 0.11 -11.96
C THR A 97 4.38 0.69 -13.20
N ALA A 98 5.05 1.84 -13.06
CA ALA A 98 5.76 2.46 -14.17
C ALA A 98 6.79 1.50 -14.80
N ALA A 99 7.49 0.71 -13.97
CA ALA A 99 8.42 -0.32 -14.43
C ALA A 99 7.71 -1.46 -15.19
N GLU A 100 6.54 -1.88 -14.72
CA GLU A 100 5.70 -2.87 -15.40
C GLU A 100 5.17 -2.31 -16.73
N GLN A 101 4.70 -1.06 -16.77
CA GLN A 101 4.28 -0.39 -18.01
C GLN A 101 5.44 -0.26 -19.00
N ASP A 102 6.66 0.03 -18.54
CA ASP A 102 7.85 0.09 -19.43
C ASP A 102 8.20 -1.27 -20.01
N ARG A 103 7.92 -2.35 -19.27
CA ARG A 103 8.06 -3.72 -19.77
C ARG A 103 6.96 -4.06 -20.77
N LEU A 104 5.71 -3.73 -20.46
CA LEU A 104 4.55 -3.99 -21.30
C LEU A 104 4.60 -3.18 -22.60
N ALA A 105 5.13 -1.95 -22.56
CA ALA A 105 5.35 -1.10 -23.74
C ALA A 105 6.36 -1.68 -24.75
N ARG A 106 6.99 -2.83 -24.48
CA ARG A 106 7.80 -3.56 -25.46
C ARG A 106 7.00 -4.57 -26.27
N LEU A 107 5.80 -4.94 -25.82
CA LEU A 107 5.00 -5.97 -26.47
C LEU A 107 4.42 -5.50 -27.80
N GLN A 108 4.43 -6.40 -28.77
CA GLN A 108 3.70 -6.31 -30.03
C GLN A 108 2.50 -7.26 -29.99
N VAL A 109 1.29 -6.72 -30.13
CA VAL A 109 0.05 -7.51 -30.07
C VAL A 109 -0.69 -7.47 -31.40
N GLY A 110 -1.03 -8.64 -31.93
CA GLY A 110 -1.91 -8.77 -33.10
C GLY A 110 -3.34 -9.05 -32.69
N VAL A 111 -4.31 -8.43 -33.35
CA VAL A 111 -5.75 -8.68 -33.14
C VAL A 111 -6.39 -9.02 -34.48
N VAL A 112 -6.97 -10.22 -34.57
CA VAL A 112 -7.62 -10.76 -35.76
C VAL A 112 -9.13 -10.78 -35.54
N GLY A 113 -9.87 -10.00 -36.32
CA GLY A 113 -11.31 -9.79 -36.12
C GLY A 113 -11.60 -8.61 -35.19
N LEU A 114 -12.24 -7.57 -35.73
CA LEU A 114 -12.41 -6.27 -35.08
C LEU A 114 -13.88 -5.96 -34.76
N SER A 115 -14.76 -6.95 -34.86
CA SER A 115 -16.10 -6.83 -34.27
C SER A 115 -16.04 -6.89 -32.74
N VAL A 116 -15.52 -7.96 -32.15
CA VAL A 116 -15.27 -8.06 -30.70
C VAL A 116 -13.87 -7.56 -30.37
N GLY A 117 -12.88 -7.89 -31.19
CA GLY A 117 -11.47 -7.56 -30.94
C GLY A 117 -11.15 -6.06 -30.88
N HIS A 118 -12.00 -5.16 -31.40
CA HIS A 118 -11.77 -3.71 -31.22
C HIS A 118 -11.72 -3.32 -29.74
N ALA A 119 -12.53 -3.97 -28.89
CA ALA A 119 -12.64 -3.62 -27.48
C ALA A 119 -11.35 -4.03 -26.74
N ILE A 120 -10.81 -5.20 -27.09
CA ILE A 120 -9.52 -5.67 -26.61
C ILE A 120 -8.42 -4.70 -27.05
N ALA A 121 -8.31 -4.40 -28.35
CA ALA A 121 -7.28 -3.51 -28.87
C ALA A 121 -7.31 -2.12 -28.20
N TYR A 122 -8.50 -1.54 -28.03
CA TYR A 122 -8.69 -0.28 -27.35
C TYR A 122 -8.31 -0.36 -25.86
N MET A 123 -8.66 -1.43 -25.16
CA MET A 123 -8.34 -1.62 -23.74
C MET A 123 -6.83 -1.79 -23.52
N LEU A 124 -6.15 -2.55 -24.39
CA LEU A 124 -4.69 -2.66 -24.38
C LEU A 124 -4.01 -1.30 -24.51
N ALA A 125 -4.50 -0.44 -25.41
CA ALA A 125 -4.01 0.93 -25.56
C ALA A 125 -4.33 1.81 -24.34
N ALA A 126 -5.56 1.73 -23.81
CA ALA A 126 -6.02 2.51 -22.67
C ALA A 126 -5.22 2.24 -21.40
N GLU A 127 -4.87 0.98 -21.15
CA GLU A 127 -4.09 0.58 -19.99
C GLU A 127 -2.57 0.66 -20.20
N GLY A 128 -2.12 0.88 -21.44
CA GLY A 128 -0.69 0.97 -21.78
C GLY A 128 0.01 -0.39 -21.77
N LEU A 129 -0.68 -1.45 -22.21
CA LEU A 129 -0.24 -2.84 -22.11
C LEU A 129 0.64 -3.33 -23.28
N CYS A 130 0.86 -2.49 -24.29
CA CYS A 130 1.68 -2.82 -25.45
C CYS A 130 2.34 -1.56 -26.04
N GLY A 131 3.39 -1.76 -26.84
CA GLY A 131 4.07 -0.72 -27.59
C GLY A 131 3.73 -0.70 -29.08
N GLY A 132 2.91 -1.63 -29.55
CA GLY A 132 2.45 -1.68 -30.93
C GLY A 132 1.31 -2.67 -31.10
N ILE A 133 0.38 -2.33 -32.00
CA ILE A 133 -0.79 -3.14 -32.29
C ILE A 133 -0.89 -3.38 -33.80
N ARG A 134 -1.16 -4.63 -34.21
CA ARG A 134 -1.53 -4.98 -35.59
C ARG A 134 -2.98 -5.43 -35.63
N LEU A 135 -3.77 -4.86 -36.53
CA LEU A 135 -5.20 -5.14 -36.66
C LEU A 135 -5.48 -5.76 -38.01
N ALA A 136 -6.25 -6.86 -38.06
CA ALA A 136 -6.66 -7.49 -39.31
C ALA A 136 -8.16 -7.76 -39.33
N ASP A 137 -8.87 -7.13 -40.28
CA ASP A 137 -10.30 -7.37 -40.55
C ASP A 137 -10.59 -7.00 -42.00
N PHE A 138 -11.37 -7.83 -42.70
CA PHE A 138 -11.80 -7.57 -44.07
C PHE A 138 -13.19 -6.94 -44.15
N ASP A 139 -13.96 -6.96 -43.07
CA ASP A 139 -15.34 -6.50 -43.07
C ASP A 139 -15.47 -4.98 -43.07
N ILE A 140 -16.55 -4.54 -43.70
CA ILE A 140 -17.04 -3.18 -43.63
C ILE A 140 -18.00 -3.04 -42.45
N LEU A 141 -18.02 -1.87 -41.83
CA LEU A 141 -18.92 -1.53 -40.74
C LEU A 141 -20.35 -1.36 -41.26
N GLU A 142 -21.26 -2.15 -40.69
CA GLU A 142 -22.69 -2.07 -40.93
C GLU A 142 -23.47 -1.56 -39.70
N LEU A 143 -24.71 -1.12 -39.94
CA LEU A 143 -25.60 -0.63 -38.87
C LEU A 143 -25.82 -1.69 -37.78
N SER A 144 -25.90 -2.97 -38.17
CA SER A 144 -26.05 -4.12 -37.26
C SER A 144 -24.88 -4.27 -36.29
N ASN A 145 -23.73 -3.64 -36.54
CA ASN A 145 -22.54 -3.71 -35.71
C ASN A 145 -22.50 -2.62 -34.63
N LEU A 146 -23.26 -1.52 -34.80
CA LEU A 146 -23.24 -0.37 -33.87
C LEU A 146 -23.78 -0.69 -32.47
N ASN A 147 -24.36 -1.88 -32.27
CA ASN A 147 -24.77 -2.34 -30.94
C ASN A 147 -23.57 -2.68 -30.03
N ARG A 148 -22.37 -2.89 -30.58
CA ARG A 148 -21.18 -3.35 -29.85
C ARG A 148 -19.87 -2.76 -30.35
N VAL A 149 -19.76 -2.41 -31.63
CA VAL A 149 -18.61 -1.69 -32.18
C VAL A 149 -18.83 -0.20 -31.91
N PRO A 150 -17.91 0.47 -31.19
CA PRO A 150 -18.11 1.80 -30.65
C PRO A 150 -17.71 2.84 -31.70
N ALA A 151 -18.43 2.77 -32.81
CA ALA A 151 -18.40 3.64 -33.97
C ALA A 151 -19.70 4.45 -34.03
N THR A 152 -19.80 5.37 -34.97
CA THR A 152 -20.99 6.20 -35.17
C THR A 152 -21.64 5.91 -36.52
N VAL A 153 -22.85 6.44 -36.72
CA VAL A 153 -23.53 6.39 -38.04
C VAL A 153 -22.73 7.10 -39.15
N LEU A 154 -21.74 7.93 -38.79
CA LEU A 154 -20.84 8.59 -39.74
C LEU A 154 -19.74 7.65 -40.27
N ASP A 155 -19.51 6.52 -39.60
CA ASP A 155 -18.45 5.56 -39.91
C ASP A 155 -18.95 4.39 -40.77
N LEU A 156 -20.24 4.34 -41.09
CA LEU A 156 -20.83 3.29 -41.93
C LEU A 156 -20.15 3.25 -43.30
N GLY A 157 -19.82 2.05 -43.78
CA GLY A 157 -19.09 1.88 -45.03
C GLY A 157 -17.56 1.89 -44.90
N LEU A 158 -17.01 2.18 -43.72
CA LEU A 158 -15.57 2.06 -43.44
C LEU A 158 -15.20 0.65 -42.98
N ASN A 159 -13.96 0.23 -43.25
CA ASN A 159 -13.43 -1.03 -42.73
C ASN A 159 -13.34 -1.00 -41.18
N LYS A 160 -13.71 -2.10 -40.52
CA LYS A 160 -13.75 -2.19 -39.06
C LYS A 160 -12.39 -1.95 -38.40
N ALA A 161 -11.30 -2.40 -39.01
CA ALA A 161 -9.95 -2.20 -38.49
C ALA A 161 -9.48 -0.74 -38.60
N ILE A 162 -9.89 -0.02 -39.65
CA ILE A 162 -9.68 1.43 -39.76
C ILE A 162 -10.39 2.18 -38.63
N VAL A 163 -11.65 1.85 -38.37
CA VAL A 163 -12.44 2.49 -37.31
C VAL A 163 -11.82 2.25 -35.92
N ALA A 164 -11.37 1.03 -35.65
CA ALA A 164 -10.64 0.70 -34.42
C ALA A 164 -9.31 1.47 -34.30
N ALA A 165 -8.52 1.54 -35.38
CA ALA A 165 -7.25 2.26 -35.40
C ALA A 165 -7.43 3.77 -35.15
N ARG A 166 -8.43 4.40 -35.78
CA ARG A 166 -8.75 5.83 -35.53
C ARG A 166 -9.07 6.08 -34.07
N ARG A 167 -9.87 5.21 -33.46
CA ARG A 167 -10.25 5.32 -32.05
C ARG A 167 -9.05 5.16 -31.10
N ILE A 168 -8.10 4.28 -31.44
CA ILE A 168 -6.86 4.14 -30.70
C ILE A 168 -5.98 5.38 -30.88
N ALA A 169 -5.86 5.93 -32.10
CA ALA A 169 -5.09 7.14 -32.35
C ALA A 169 -5.66 8.37 -31.63
N GLU A 170 -6.98 8.50 -31.52
CA GLU A 170 -7.66 9.55 -30.74
C GLU A 170 -7.39 9.44 -29.22
N LEU A 171 -7.05 8.23 -28.74
CA LEU A 171 -6.71 7.95 -27.33
C LEU A 171 -5.21 8.13 -27.05
N ASP A 172 -4.36 7.53 -27.88
CA ASP A 172 -2.90 7.57 -27.78
C ASP A 172 -2.29 7.74 -29.18
N PRO A 173 -2.02 8.98 -29.61
CA PRO A 173 -1.51 9.25 -30.95
C PRO A 173 -0.05 8.83 -31.13
N TYR A 174 0.65 8.42 -30.06
CA TYR A 174 2.01 7.90 -30.12
C TYR A 174 2.07 6.38 -30.26
N LEU A 175 0.95 5.66 -30.06
CA LEU A 175 0.93 4.20 -30.18
C LEU A 175 0.94 3.77 -31.66
N PRO A 176 1.94 3.01 -32.11
CA PRO A 176 1.97 2.48 -33.47
C PRO A 176 0.85 1.45 -33.70
N VAL A 177 -0.01 1.71 -34.69
CA VAL A 177 -1.07 0.79 -35.13
C VAL A 177 -0.94 0.48 -36.62
N VAL A 178 -0.81 -0.80 -36.96
CA VAL A 178 -0.76 -1.30 -38.36
C VAL A 178 -2.10 -1.97 -38.69
N VAL A 179 -2.61 -1.78 -39.90
CA VAL A 179 -3.99 -2.15 -40.29
C VAL A 179 -4.03 -2.92 -41.60
N GLU A 180 -4.40 -4.20 -41.54
CA GLU A 180 -4.54 -5.07 -42.70
C GLU A 180 -6.02 -5.21 -43.07
N THR A 181 -6.48 -4.34 -43.97
CA THR A 181 -7.89 -4.25 -44.38
C THR A 181 -8.37 -5.40 -45.27
N SER A 182 -7.45 -6.25 -45.75
CA SER A 182 -7.80 -7.46 -46.50
C SER A 182 -8.12 -8.65 -45.60
N GLY A 183 -7.99 -8.50 -44.29
CA GLY A 183 -7.96 -9.63 -43.36
C GLY A 183 -6.75 -10.54 -43.58
N LEU A 184 -6.79 -11.73 -42.97
CA LEU A 184 -5.72 -12.72 -43.08
C LEU A 184 -6.09 -13.83 -44.07
N CYS A 185 -5.10 -14.33 -44.78
CA CYS A 185 -5.18 -15.53 -45.61
C CYS A 185 -3.92 -16.38 -45.42
N ALA A 186 -3.83 -17.51 -46.14
CA ALA A 186 -2.66 -18.39 -46.05
C ALA A 186 -1.34 -17.68 -46.37
N ASP A 187 -1.37 -16.71 -47.28
CA ASP A 187 -0.16 -16.02 -47.75
C ASP A 187 0.25 -14.85 -46.85
N THR A 188 -0.66 -14.29 -46.03
CA THR A 188 -0.40 -13.11 -45.20
C THR A 188 -0.23 -13.41 -43.73
N ILE A 189 -0.66 -14.58 -43.27
CA ILE A 189 -0.67 -14.94 -41.84
C ILE A 189 0.72 -14.96 -41.21
N ASP A 190 1.72 -15.45 -41.94
CA ASP A 190 3.09 -15.54 -41.46
C ASP A 190 3.69 -14.15 -41.22
N GLY A 191 3.51 -13.23 -42.18
CA GLY A 191 3.95 -11.85 -42.05
C GLY A 191 3.21 -11.08 -40.95
N PHE A 192 1.92 -11.37 -40.74
CA PHE A 192 1.15 -10.77 -39.66
C PHE A 192 1.67 -11.20 -38.28
N LEU A 193 2.03 -12.47 -38.13
CA LEU A 193 2.50 -13.04 -36.86
C LEU A 193 3.97 -12.74 -36.56
N ASP A 194 4.79 -12.46 -37.58
CA ASP A 194 6.22 -12.23 -37.41
C ASP A 194 6.51 -11.08 -36.42
N GLY A 195 7.27 -11.38 -35.37
CA GLY A 195 7.62 -10.45 -34.31
C GLY A 195 6.49 -10.06 -33.34
N LEU A 196 5.34 -10.76 -33.34
CA LEU A 196 4.32 -10.60 -32.30
C LEU A 196 4.68 -11.36 -31.02
N ASP A 197 4.37 -10.77 -29.87
CA ASP A 197 4.47 -11.42 -28.56
C ASP A 197 3.17 -12.14 -28.17
N VAL A 198 2.02 -11.64 -28.65
CA VAL A 198 0.70 -12.21 -28.39
C VAL A 198 -0.19 -12.01 -29.62
N VAL A 199 -1.02 -13.00 -29.94
CA VAL A 199 -2.12 -12.82 -30.90
C VAL A 199 -3.47 -13.04 -30.21
N VAL A 200 -4.39 -12.12 -30.45
CA VAL A 200 -5.79 -12.17 -30.03
C VAL A 200 -6.62 -12.56 -31.25
N GLU A 201 -7.37 -13.64 -31.12
CA GLU A 201 -8.18 -14.22 -32.20
C GLU A 201 -9.67 -14.06 -31.85
N GLU A 202 -10.37 -13.21 -32.61
CA GLU A 202 -11.77 -12.83 -32.41
C GLU A 202 -12.55 -12.85 -33.75
N CYS A 203 -12.21 -13.79 -34.65
CA CYS A 203 -12.87 -13.92 -35.96
C CYS A 203 -13.97 -14.99 -35.95
N ASP A 204 -14.98 -14.86 -36.83
CA ASP A 204 -16.12 -15.79 -36.85
C ASP A 204 -15.84 -17.10 -37.62
N SER A 205 -14.81 -17.10 -38.47
CA SER A 205 -14.48 -18.25 -39.33
C SER A 205 -13.67 -19.31 -38.59
N LEU A 206 -14.27 -20.49 -38.37
CA LEU A 206 -13.60 -21.64 -37.72
C LEU A 206 -12.30 -22.06 -38.42
N ASP A 207 -12.25 -22.02 -39.76
CA ASP A 207 -11.03 -22.34 -40.51
C ASP A 207 -9.93 -21.29 -40.27
N MET A 208 -10.29 -20.00 -40.18
CA MET A 208 -9.34 -18.95 -39.84
C MET A 208 -8.84 -19.10 -38.39
N LYS A 209 -9.74 -19.41 -37.43
CA LYS A 209 -9.37 -19.71 -36.03
C LYS A 209 -8.30 -20.80 -35.94
N ALA A 210 -8.47 -21.86 -36.73
CA ALA A 210 -7.54 -22.99 -36.77
C ALA A 210 -6.21 -22.64 -37.47
N ARG A 211 -6.26 -21.86 -38.56
CA ARG A 211 -5.05 -21.38 -39.27
C ARG A 211 -4.20 -20.47 -38.39
N VAL A 212 -4.80 -19.47 -37.73
CA VAL A 212 -4.10 -18.57 -36.79
C VAL A 212 -3.41 -19.35 -35.70
N ARG A 213 -4.09 -20.32 -35.08
CA ARG A 213 -3.49 -21.17 -34.03
C ARG A 213 -2.39 -22.09 -34.54
N THR A 214 -2.55 -22.64 -35.74
CA THR A 214 -1.53 -23.49 -36.36
C THR A 214 -0.25 -22.71 -36.63
N ALA A 215 -0.38 -21.51 -37.21
CA ALA A 215 0.74 -20.62 -37.47
C ALA A 215 1.34 -20.10 -36.15
N ALA A 216 0.52 -19.58 -35.23
CA ALA A 216 0.98 -19.11 -33.91
C ALA A 216 1.75 -20.19 -33.14
N ARG A 217 1.32 -21.45 -33.20
CA ARG A 217 2.07 -22.58 -32.62
C ARG A 217 3.46 -22.76 -33.24
N ALA A 218 3.57 -22.61 -34.57
CA ALA A 218 4.86 -22.70 -35.26
C ALA A 218 5.81 -21.55 -34.86
N TYR A 219 5.28 -20.33 -34.67
CA TYR A 219 6.03 -19.16 -34.18
C TYR A 219 6.19 -19.14 -32.66
N ARG A 220 5.56 -20.07 -31.93
CA ARG A 220 5.52 -20.11 -30.45
C ARG A 220 4.93 -18.83 -29.84
N ILE A 221 3.86 -18.33 -30.45
CA ILE A 221 3.13 -17.14 -30.00
C ILE A 221 1.89 -17.60 -29.23
N PRO A 222 1.65 -17.09 -28.00
CA PRO A 222 0.41 -17.37 -27.29
C PRO A 222 -0.81 -16.81 -28.01
N VAL A 223 -1.90 -17.57 -28.01
CA VAL A 223 -3.20 -17.18 -28.58
C VAL A 223 -4.20 -16.95 -27.45
N LEU A 224 -4.89 -15.81 -27.50
CA LEU A 224 -5.97 -15.44 -26.59
C LEU A 224 -7.28 -15.26 -27.37
N MET A 225 -8.40 -15.70 -26.79
CA MET A 225 -9.74 -15.49 -27.35
C MET A 225 -10.75 -15.33 -26.21
N ALA A 226 -11.72 -14.45 -26.37
CA ALA A 226 -12.92 -14.37 -25.56
C ALA A 226 -14.17 -14.62 -26.40
N THR A 227 -15.25 -15.10 -25.78
CA THR A 227 -16.55 -15.25 -26.43
C THR A 227 -17.64 -14.75 -25.50
N GLY A 228 -18.71 -14.18 -26.08
CA GLY A 228 -19.70 -13.40 -25.32
C GLY A 228 -20.45 -14.18 -24.24
N ASP A 229 -20.98 -15.37 -24.57
CA ASP A 229 -21.85 -16.09 -23.64
C ASP A 229 -21.11 -16.55 -22.37
N ARG A 230 -21.56 -16.04 -21.22
CA ARG A 230 -21.02 -16.32 -19.88
C ARG A 230 -19.51 -16.06 -19.77
N GLY A 231 -19.00 -15.09 -20.54
CA GLY A 231 -17.61 -14.62 -20.47
C GLY A 231 -16.57 -15.73 -20.60
N LEU A 232 -16.74 -16.65 -21.56
CA LEU A 232 -15.75 -17.70 -21.82
C LEU A 232 -14.46 -17.09 -22.40
N VAL A 233 -13.33 -17.43 -21.78
CA VAL A 233 -11.99 -17.01 -22.17
C VAL A 233 -11.15 -18.25 -22.42
N ASP A 234 -10.38 -18.23 -23.50
CA ASP A 234 -9.51 -19.29 -23.98
C ASP A 234 -8.07 -18.77 -24.09
N VAL A 235 -7.14 -19.52 -23.49
CA VAL A 235 -5.71 -19.18 -23.44
C VAL A 235 -4.91 -20.38 -23.92
N GLU A 236 -4.09 -20.19 -24.96
CA GLU A 236 -3.18 -21.20 -25.49
C GLU A 236 -1.75 -20.67 -25.51
N ARG A 237 -0.94 -21.06 -24.52
CA ARG A 237 0.47 -20.65 -24.35
C ARG A 237 1.41 -21.50 -25.21
N TYR A 238 1.36 -21.35 -26.53
CA TYR A 238 2.28 -22.08 -27.43
C TYR A 238 3.76 -21.72 -27.22
N ASP A 239 4.04 -20.57 -26.61
CA ASP A 239 5.36 -20.15 -26.12
C ASP A 239 5.92 -21.08 -25.03
N LEU A 240 5.05 -21.60 -24.16
CA LEU A 240 5.43 -22.53 -23.09
C LEU A 240 5.21 -24.00 -23.46
N GLU A 241 4.20 -24.26 -24.28
CA GLU A 241 3.69 -25.60 -24.58
C GLU A 241 3.56 -25.78 -26.11
N PRO A 242 4.67 -25.82 -26.85
CA PRO A 242 4.69 -25.79 -28.32
C PRO A 242 4.08 -27.02 -28.98
N SER A 243 3.94 -28.13 -28.25
CA SER A 243 3.29 -29.36 -28.72
C SER A 243 1.79 -29.40 -28.44
N ARG A 244 1.19 -28.36 -27.84
CA ARG A 244 -0.26 -28.32 -27.57
C ARG A 244 -1.07 -28.46 -28.87
N HIS A 245 -2.15 -29.23 -28.79
CA HIS A 245 -3.16 -29.29 -29.84
C HIS A 245 -3.95 -27.99 -29.90
N ILE A 246 -4.21 -27.50 -31.11
CA ILE A 246 -5.00 -26.29 -31.31
C ILE A 246 -6.41 -26.44 -30.78
N LEU A 247 -7.00 -25.34 -30.27
CA LEU A 247 -8.31 -25.32 -29.63
C LEU A 247 -8.43 -26.40 -28.54
N HIS A 248 -7.34 -26.64 -27.79
CA HIS A 248 -7.26 -27.70 -26.76
C HIS A 248 -7.60 -29.11 -27.27
N GLY A 249 -7.52 -29.37 -28.57
CA GLY A 249 -7.93 -30.63 -29.20
C GLY A 249 -9.45 -30.79 -29.41
N LEU A 250 -10.25 -29.75 -29.20
CA LEU A 250 -11.72 -29.80 -29.33
C LEU A 250 -12.22 -30.03 -30.77
N LEU A 251 -11.34 -29.87 -31.76
CA LEU A 251 -11.64 -30.17 -33.16
C LEU A 251 -11.66 -31.68 -33.47
N GLY A 252 -11.07 -32.52 -32.62
CA GLY A 252 -10.86 -33.94 -32.89
C GLY A 252 -9.82 -34.18 -34.00
N ASP A 253 -10.03 -35.23 -34.81
CA ASP A 253 -9.09 -35.66 -35.85
C ASP A 253 -9.24 -34.93 -37.20
N ILE A 254 -10.04 -33.86 -37.28
CA ILE A 254 -10.21 -33.10 -38.52
C ILE A 254 -8.94 -32.30 -38.84
N ASP A 255 -8.47 -32.43 -40.09
CA ASP A 255 -7.38 -31.62 -40.61
C ASP A 255 -7.85 -30.16 -40.82
N VAL A 256 -6.98 -29.21 -40.45
CA VAL A 256 -7.21 -27.78 -40.61
C VAL A 256 -7.42 -27.41 -42.07
N THR A 257 -6.79 -28.10 -43.02
CA THR A 257 -6.99 -27.85 -44.45
C THR A 257 -8.37 -28.28 -44.95
N GLU A 258 -8.99 -29.28 -44.31
CA GLU A 258 -10.32 -29.77 -44.66
C GLU A 258 -11.43 -28.82 -44.16
N LEU A 259 -11.18 -28.08 -43.06
CA LEU A 259 -12.15 -27.13 -42.50
C LEU A 259 -12.64 -26.10 -43.52
N SER A 260 -11.78 -25.59 -44.40
CA SER A 260 -12.18 -24.60 -45.42
C SER A 260 -13.15 -25.16 -46.47
N GLY A 261 -13.14 -26.48 -46.71
CA GLY A 261 -14.03 -27.14 -47.67
C GLY A 261 -15.39 -27.55 -47.08
N LEU A 262 -15.57 -27.47 -45.76
CA LEU A 262 -16.82 -27.85 -45.11
C LEU A 262 -17.92 -26.81 -45.35
N SER A 263 -19.14 -27.28 -45.57
CA SER A 263 -20.33 -26.41 -45.56
C SER A 263 -20.59 -25.86 -44.15
N SER A 264 -21.30 -24.72 -44.05
CA SER A 264 -21.66 -24.12 -42.75
C SER A 264 -22.34 -25.13 -41.82
N ARG A 265 -23.25 -25.96 -42.35
CA ARG A 265 -23.93 -27.03 -41.61
C ARG A 265 -22.97 -28.11 -41.10
N ALA A 266 -21.94 -28.45 -41.87
CA ALA A 266 -20.92 -29.42 -41.45
C ALA A 266 -19.97 -28.85 -40.39
N LYS A 267 -19.81 -27.53 -40.30
CA LYS A 267 -19.01 -26.86 -39.26
C LYS A 267 -19.71 -26.78 -37.89
N VAL A 268 -21.06 -26.82 -37.85
CA VAL A 268 -21.86 -26.64 -36.61
C VAL A 268 -21.41 -27.53 -35.44
N PRO A 269 -21.20 -28.86 -35.59
CA PRO A 269 -20.77 -29.71 -34.47
C PRO A 269 -19.42 -29.29 -33.87
N HIS A 270 -18.51 -28.75 -34.70
CA HIS A 270 -17.20 -28.29 -34.26
C HIS A 270 -17.31 -26.98 -33.49
N VAL A 271 -18.11 -26.02 -34.00
CA VAL A 271 -18.38 -24.74 -33.32
C VAL A 271 -19.03 -24.99 -31.95
N LEU A 272 -20.01 -25.89 -31.87
CA LEU A 272 -20.66 -26.26 -30.60
C LEU A 272 -19.69 -26.82 -29.55
N ARG A 273 -18.69 -27.60 -29.99
CA ARG A 273 -17.63 -28.11 -29.08
C ARG A 273 -16.70 -27.00 -28.62
N VAL A 274 -16.30 -26.11 -29.53
CA VAL A 274 -15.46 -24.94 -29.19
C VAL A 274 -16.17 -24.03 -28.19
N LEU A 275 -17.46 -23.75 -28.40
CA LEU A 275 -18.29 -22.92 -27.52
C LEU A 275 -18.70 -23.62 -26.20
N ASP A 276 -18.46 -24.92 -26.08
CA ASP A 276 -18.90 -25.76 -24.96
C ASP A 276 -20.42 -25.66 -24.74
N ALA A 277 -21.17 -26.15 -25.72
CA ALA A 277 -22.62 -26.01 -25.83
C ALA A 277 -23.40 -26.39 -24.55
N ALA A 278 -22.92 -27.38 -23.79
CA ALA A 278 -23.54 -27.84 -22.55
C ALA A 278 -23.50 -26.79 -21.42
N ARG A 279 -22.60 -25.81 -21.51
CA ARG A 279 -22.42 -24.75 -20.52
C ARG A 279 -22.94 -23.39 -20.99
N LEU A 280 -23.53 -23.31 -22.18
CA LEU A 280 -24.15 -22.09 -22.67
C LEU A 280 -25.27 -21.64 -21.74
N SER A 281 -25.51 -20.34 -21.66
CA SER A 281 -26.70 -19.84 -20.98
C SER A 281 -27.97 -20.33 -21.69
N ALA A 282 -29.07 -20.47 -20.94
CA ALA A 282 -30.35 -20.91 -21.50
C ALA A 282 -30.83 -19.98 -22.63
N ARG A 283 -30.56 -18.66 -22.52
CA ARG A 283 -30.92 -17.68 -23.54
C ARG A 283 -30.10 -17.86 -24.81
N SER A 284 -28.78 -18.00 -24.69
CA SER A 284 -27.91 -18.23 -25.84
C SER A 284 -28.23 -19.55 -26.54
N ALA A 285 -28.39 -20.64 -25.77
CA ALA A 285 -28.79 -21.93 -26.31
C ALA A 285 -30.13 -21.88 -27.06
N ALA A 286 -31.12 -21.13 -26.53
CA ALA A 286 -32.39 -20.92 -27.22
C ALA A 286 -32.21 -20.09 -28.51
N SER A 287 -31.44 -19.01 -28.48
CA SER A 287 -31.17 -18.18 -29.66
C SER A 287 -30.48 -18.96 -30.77
N MET A 288 -29.63 -19.93 -30.45
CA MET A 288 -28.98 -20.78 -31.45
C MET A 288 -29.94 -21.60 -32.30
N VAL A 289 -31.09 -21.98 -31.74
CA VAL A 289 -32.13 -22.72 -32.49
C VAL A 289 -32.86 -21.80 -33.47
N GLU A 290 -32.83 -20.49 -33.23
CA GLU A 290 -33.56 -19.47 -33.99
C GLU A 290 -32.72 -18.79 -35.09
N ILE A 291 -31.43 -19.12 -35.21
CA ILE A 291 -30.54 -18.59 -36.26
C ILE A 291 -31.04 -19.04 -37.64
N ASP A 292 -31.06 -18.12 -38.60
CA ASP A 292 -31.62 -18.26 -39.95
C ASP A 292 -33.16 -18.45 -40.01
N GLU A 293 -33.85 -18.54 -38.86
CA GLU A 293 -35.31 -18.65 -38.76
C GLU A 293 -35.95 -17.33 -38.32
N THR A 294 -35.61 -16.85 -37.12
CA THR A 294 -36.09 -15.57 -36.56
C THR A 294 -34.96 -14.61 -36.18
N LEU A 295 -33.71 -15.10 -36.15
CA LEU A 295 -32.50 -14.32 -35.91
C LEU A 295 -31.55 -14.43 -37.10
N ALA A 296 -30.99 -13.30 -37.55
CA ALA A 296 -30.06 -13.30 -38.68
C ALA A 296 -28.68 -13.88 -38.34
N THR A 297 -28.24 -13.76 -37.08
CA THR A 297 -26.94 -14.25 -36.60
C THR A 297 -26.94 -14.34 -35.08
N TRP A 298 -25.82 -14.81 -34.52
CA TRP A 298 -25.56 -14.93 -33.09
C TRP A 298 -25.80 -13.59 -32.36
N PRO A 299 -26.62 -13.57 -31.30
CA PRO A 299 -26.74 -12.41 -30.44
C PRO A 299 -25.41 -12.10 -29.75
N GLN A 300 -25.04 -10.82 -29.71
CA GLN A 300 -23.83 -10.35 -29.05
C GLN A 300 -24.16 -9.08 -28.26
N LEU A 301 -23.85 -9.08 -26.96
CA LEU A 301 -24.06 -7.93 -26.08
C LEU A 301 -22.77 -7.13 -25.90
N ALA A 302 -22.85 -5.79 -25.95
CA ALA A 302 -21.71 -4.92 -25.71
C ALA A 302 -21.05 -5.15 -24.34
N GLY A 303 -21.84 -5.45 -23.30
CA GLY A 303 -21.32 -5.74 -21.96
C GLY A 303 -20.46 -7.00 -21.91
N GLU A 304 -20.82 -8.03 -22.66
CA GLU A 304 -20.03 -9.27 -22.76
C GLU A 304 -18.74 -9.06 -23.55
N VAL A 305 -18.81 -8.24 -24.61
CA VAL A 305 -17.61 -7.80 -25.37
C VAL A 305 -16.64 -7.04 -24.46
N ALA A 306 -17.16 -6.12 -23.64
CA ALA A 306 -16.33 -5.39 -22.68
C ALA A 306 -15.73 -6.30 -21.60
N LEU A 307 -16.49 -7.29 -21.10
CA LEU A 307 -16.00 -8.26 -20.13
C LEU A 307 -14.88 -9.14 -20.72
N GLY A 308 -15.06 -9.63 -21.95
CA GLY A 308 -14.04 -10.37 -22.69
C GLY A 308 -12.77 -9.54 -22.88
N ALA A 309 -12.92 -8.25 -23.20
CA ALA A 309 -11.81 -7.32 -23.31
C ALA A 309 -11.00 -7.22 -22.01
N THR A 310 -11.69 -7.07 -20.87
CA THR A 310 -11.05 -7.04 -19.54
C THR A 310 -10.26 -8.31 -19.27
N ALA A 311 -10.83 -9.48 -19.57
CA ALA A 311 -10.16 -10.74 -19.31
C ALA A 311 -8.93 -10.98 -20.20
N VAL A 312 -9.00 -10.60 -21.48
CA VAL A 312 -7.88 -10.71 -22.42
C VAL A 312 -6.79 -9.70 -22.10
N ALA A 313 -7.13 -8.46 -21.73
CA ALA A 313 -6.15 -7.46 -21.28
C ALA A 313 -5.37 -7.94 -20.05
N GLU A 314 -6.05 -8.52 -19.06
CA GLU A 314 -5.41 -9.15 -17.91
C GLU A 314 -4.48 -10.31 -18.31
N ALA A 315 -4.89 -11.14 -19.27
CA ALA A 315 -4.05 -12.22 -19.79
C ALA A 315 -2.79 -11.70 -20.50
N VAL A 316 -2.90 -10.67 -21.34
CA VAL A 316 -1.76 -10.00 -21.99
C VAL A 316 -0.81 -9.42 -20.94
N ARG A 317 -1.36 -8.75 -19.91
CA ARG A 317 -0.57 -8.21 -18.80
C ARG A 317 0.24 -9.29 -18.10
N ARG A 318 -0.39 -10.41 -17.73
CA ARG A 318 0.30 -11.55 -17.09
C ARG A 318 1.42 -12.12 -17.96
N ILE A 319 1.17 -12.29 -19.26
CA ILE A 319 2.18 -12.76 -20.22
C ILE A 319 3.36 -11.78 -20.25
N GLY A 320 3.08 -10.49 -20.41
CA GLY A 320 4.11 -9.45 -20.48
C GLY A 320 4.97 -9.31 -19.23
N LEU A 321 4.36 -9.48 -18.06
CA LEU A 321 5.04 -9.42 -16.76
C LEU A 321 5.70 -10.74 -16.36
N GLY A 322 5.46 -11.83 -17.08
CA GLY A 322 5.96 -13.15 -16.75
C GLY A 322 5.28 -13.75 -15.52
N GLU A 323 4.04 -13.33 -15.24
CA GLU A 323 3.22 -13.88 -14.18
C GLU A 323 2.61 -15.24 -14.59
N THR A 324 2.13 -15.99 -13.61
CA THR A 324 1.54 -17.31 -13.84
C THR A 324 0.24 -17.19 -14.64
N LEU A 325 0.27 -17.70 -15.86
CA LEU A 325 -0.91 -17.91 -16.71
C LEU A 325 -0.72 -19.19 -17.53
N ARG A 326 -1.43 -20.25 -17.15
CA ARG A 326 -1.42 -21.53 -17.87
C ARG A 326 -2.41 -21.52 -19.03
N SER A 327 -2.19 -22.39 -20.02
CA SER A 327 -3.19 -22.67 -21.04
C SER A 327 -4.46 -23.29 -20.45
N GLY A 328 -5.61 -23.01 -21.03
CA GLY A 328 -6.90 -23.57 -20.65
C GLY A 328 -8.07 -22.64 -20.95
N ARG A 329 -9.24 -22.96 -20.36
CA ARG A 329 -10.46 -22.18 -20.48
C ARG A 329 -11.02 -21.79 -19.11
N VAL A 330 -11.58 -20.60 -19.01
CA VAL A 330 -12.29 -20.10 -17.82
C VAL A 330 -13.55 -19.36 -18.25
N ARG A 331 -14.56 -19.27 -17.36
CA ARG A 331 -15.76 -18.44 -17.56
C ARG A 331 -15.83 -17.40 -16.47
N ILE A 332 -16.12 -16.16 -16.84
CA ILE A 332 -16.43 -15.07 -15.93
C ILE A 332 -17.91 -14.76 -16.13
N ASP A 333 -18.78 -15.45 -15.40
CA ASP A 333 -20.24 -15.30 -15.54
C ASP A 333 -20.75 -14.21 -14.58
N VAL A 334 -21.07 -13.04 -15.14
CA VAL A 334 -21.59 -11.89 -14.38
C VAL A 334 -22.98 -12.17 -13.82
N ALA A 335 -23.83 -12.92 -14.54
CA ALA A 335 -25.17 -13.23 -14.07
C ALA A 335 -25.10 -14.15 -12.84
N GLU A 336 -24.28 -15.21 -12.91
CA GLU A 336 -24.04 -16.10 -11.78
C GLU A 336 -23.45 -15.36 -10.58
N ALA A 337 -22.51 -14.44 -10.80
CA ALA A 337 -21.95 -13.62 -9.71
C ALA A 337 -22.99 -12.74 -9.01
N LEU A 338 -23.96 -12.19 -9.76
CA LEU A 338 -25.03 -11.35 -9.21
C LEU A 338 -26.11 -12.16 -8.46
N ASP A 339 -26.28 -13.44 -8.77
CA ASP A 339 -27.17 -14.34 -8.00
C ASP A 339 -26.65 -14.56 -6.56
N HIS A 340 -25.41 -14.19 -6.26
CA HIS A 340 -24.76 -14.30 -4.95
C HIS A 340 -24.68 -12.99 -4.14
N LEU A 341 -25.42 -11.94 -4.53
CA LEU A 341 -25.48 -10.69 -3.75
C LEU A 341 -26.00 -10.92 -2.32
N ALA A 342 -25.32 -10.33 -1.34
CA ALA A 342 -25.67 -10.39 0.07
C ALA A 342 -25.51 -9.01 0.73
N GLU A 343 -26.28 -8.75 1.79
CA GLU A 343 -26.14 -7.53 2.58
C GLU A 343 -24.78 -7.50 3.31
N PRO A 344 -24.05 -6.37 3.29
CA PRO A 344 -22.81 -6.22 4.07
C PRO A 344 -23.06 -6.38 5.57
N ASP A 345 -22.16 -7.07 6.28
CA ASP A 345 -22.24 -7.22 7.74
C ASP A 345 -21.86 -5.90 8.44
N VAL A 346 -22.88 -5.10 8.78
CA VAL A 346 -22.71 -3.83 9.53
C VAL A 346 -22.38 -4.07 11.01
N GLN A 347 -22.58 -5.29 11.54
CA GLN A 347 -22.32 -5.59 12.96
C GLN A 347 -20.85 -5.88 13.26
N ALA A 348 -20.02 -6.19 12.26
CA ALA A 348 -18.58 -6.41 12.45
C ALA A 348 -17.81 -5.11 12.76
N ASP A 349 -18.25 -3.96 12.24
CA ASP A 349 -17.62 -2.64 12.44
C ASP A 349 -18.47 -1.69 13.33
N GLY A 350 -19.66 -2.13 13.73
CA GLY A 350 -20.64 -1.37 14.51
C GLY A 350 -20.25 -1.23 15.98
N CYS A 351 -19.48 -0.18 16.27
CA CYS A 351 -19.20 0.34 17.60
C CYS A 351 -20.51 0.55 18.39
N ARG A 352 -20.88 -0.41 19.25
CA ARG A 352 -21.72 -0.11 20.41
C ARG A 352 -20.86 0.69 21.37
N VAL A 353 -20.93 2.02 21.29
CA VAL A 353 -20.54 2.88 22.39
C VAL A 353 -21.56 2.61 23.50
N ALA A 354 -21.30 1.60 24.32
CA ALA A 354 -22.00 1.47 25.58
C ALA A 354 -21.53 2.64 26.46
N GLU A 355 -22.40 3.63 26.63
CA GLU A 355 -22.32 4.61 27.70
C GLU A 355 -22.34 3.87 29.04
N GLN A 356 -21.18 3.45 29.53
CA GLN A 356 -21.00 2.98 30.90
C GLN A 356 -19.51 2.81 31.23
N CYS A 357 -18.78 3.92 31.32
CA CYS A 357 -17.58 3.96 32.16
C CYS A 357 -17.98 4.56 33.52
N ALA A 358 -18.63 3.73 34.33
CA ALA A 358 -18.67 3.95 35.77
C ALA A 358 -17.23 3.85 36.30
N GLU A 359 -16.79 4.90 37.00
CA GLU A 359 -15.52 4.95 37.73
C GLU A 359 -15.33 3.68 38.58
N HIS A 360 -14.61 2.70 38.05
CA HIS A 360 -14.07 1.62 38.87
C HIS A 360 -12.83 2.15 39.56
N VAL A 361 -13.03 2.74 40.73
CA VAL A 361 -12.00 2.88 41.75
C VAL A 361 -11.69 1.46 42.23
N GLU A 362 -10.77 0.78 41.57
CA GLU A 362 -10.22 -0.46 42.11
C GLU A 362 -9.36 -0.14 43.34
N SER A 363 -9.86 -0.60 44.49
CA SER A 363 -9.08 -0.96 45.67
C SER A 363 -9.69 -2.27 46.17
N PRO A 364 -8.86 -3.27 46.47
CA PRO A 364 -8.20 -3.25 47.76
C PRO A 364 -6.69 -3.19 47.55
N ALA A 365 -6.10 -2.05 47.88
CA ALA A 365 -4.72 -2.02 48.34
C ALA A 365 -4.57 -3.14 49.38
N SER A 366 -3.57 -4.00 49.19
CA SER A 366 -3.15 -4.86 50.29
C SER A 366 -2.95 -3.99 51.52
N SER A 367 -3.34 -4.51 52.69
CA SER A 367 -3.17 -3.76 53.95
C SER A 367 -1.72 -3.70 54.40
N ASP A 368 -0.81 -4.42 53.72
CA ASP A 368 0.62 -4.45 54.00
C ASP A 368 1.42 -3.48 53.12
N LEU A 369 2.51 -2.96 53.69
CA LEU A 369 3.35 -1.95 53.05
C LEU A 369 4.02 -2.46 51.76
N SER A 370 4.46 -3.72 51.76
CA SER A 370 5.12 -4.36 50.61
C SER A 370 4.19 -4.41 49.39
N GLY A 371 2.90 -4.72 49.57
CA GLY A 371 1.96 -4.73 48.46
C GLY A 371 1.54 -3.33 47.99
N ILE A 372 1.53 -2.31 48.86
CA ILE A 372 1.38 -0.90 48.42
C ILE A 372 2.55 -0.48 47.51
N VAL A 373 3.78 -0.81 47.91
CA VAL A 373 4.99 -0.50 47.12
C VAL A 373 4.98 -1.27 45.79
N ALA A 374 4.57 -2.55 45.80
CA ALA A 374 4.42 -3.35 44.58
C ALA A 374 3.34 -2.80 43.63
N ALA A 375 2.21 -2.35 44.16
CA ALA A 375 1.14 -1.73 43.37
C ALA A 375 1.56 -0.38 42.77
N ALA A 376 2.41 0.38 43.47
CA ALA A 376 3.02 1.59 42.90
C ALA A 376 3.97 1.25 41.75
N ALA A 377 4.85 0.26 41.95
CA ALA A 377 5.79 -0.21 40.94
C ALA A 377 5.07 -0.67 39.66
N SER A 378 3.98 -1.42 39.78
CA SER A 378 3.22 -1.93 38.63
C SER A 378 2.56 -0.83 37.77
N ARG A 379 2.38 0.39 38.30
CA ARG A 379 1.81 1.52 37.53
C ARG A 379 2.80 2.21 36.60
N ALA A 380 4.08 1.86 36.66
CA ALA A 380 5.10 2.38 35.76
C ALA A 380 4.73 2.18 34.28
N PRO A 381 5.24 3.05 33.39
CA PRO A 381 5.06 2.92 31.95
C PRO A 381 5.95 1.79 31.39
N SER A 382 5.52 1.20 30.28
CA SER A 382 6.29 0.23 29.50
C SER A 382 5.90 0.28 28.02
N GLY A 383 6.82 -0.08 27.12
CA GLY A 383 6.54 -0.15 25.68
C GLY A 383 5.39 -1.11 25.38
N GLY A 384 4.43 -0.69 24.54
CA GLY A 384 3.21 -1.47 24.26
C GLY A 384 2.34 -1.76 25.49
N ASN A 385 2.60 -1.14 26.65
CA ASN A 385 2.06 -1.56 27.95
C ASN A 385 2.28 -3.07 28.22
N SER A 386 3.44 -3.59 27.79
CA SER A 386 3.85 -4.99 27.92
C SER A 386 4.11 -5.43 29.36
N GLN A 387 4.44 -4.49 30.25
CA GLN A 387 4.75 -4.70 31.66
C GLN A 387 5.77 -5.84 31.83
N PRO A 388 7.03 -5.62 31.37
CA PRO A 388 8.05 -6.66 31.23
C PRO A 388 8.74 -6.96 32.57
N TRP A 389 7.96 -7.07 33.64
CA TRP A 389 8.44 -7.30 34.99
C TRP A 389 7.62 -8.35 35.74
N LEU A 390 8.28 -8.99 36.70
CA LEU A 390 7.71 -9.77 37.78
C LEU A 390 8.02 -9.05 39.09
N ILE A 391 7.00 -8.81 39.92
CA ILE A 391 7.15 -8.10 41.19
C ILE A 391 6.94 -9.10 42.32
N GLU A 392 8.01 -9.36 43.05
CA GLU A 392 8.05 -10.24 44.22
C GLU A 392 8.04 -9.39 45.49
N THR A 393 7.22 -9.78 46.47
CA THR A 393 7.07 -9.07 47.75
C THR A 393 7.46 -9.98 48.90
N GLU A 394 8.40 -9.53 49.71
CA GLU A 394 8.75 -10.10 51.01
C GLU A 394 8.29 -9.15 52.14
N MET A 395 8.39 -9.58 53.40
CA MET A 395 8.00 -8.73 54.54
C MET A 395 8.81 -7.42 54.64
N ASP A 396 10.09 -7.45 54.25
CA ASP A 396 11.03 -6.33 54.37
C ASP A 396 11.59 -5.86 53.02
N SER A 397 11.09 -6.38 51.89
CA SER A 397 11.64 -6.04 50.57
C SER A 397 10.63 -6.18 49.43
N VAL A 398 10.83 -5.38 48.38
CA VAL A 398 10.15 -5.54 47.08
C VAL A 398 11.21 -5.70 46.00
N THR A 399 11.10 -6.78 45.22
CA THR A 399 12.02 -7.10 44.12
C THR A 399 11.28 -7.06 42.79
N ILE A 400 11.78 -6.29 41.83
CA ILE A 400 11.24 -6.13 40.49
C ILE A 400 12.22 -6.78 39.52
N ARG A 401 11.88 -7.94 38.97
CA ARG A 401 12.71 -8.69 38.01
C ARG A 401 12.24 -8.45 36.59
N LEU A 402 13.18 -8.35 35.65
CA LEU A 402 12.88 -8.32 34.22
C LEU A 402 12.34 -9.68 33.76
N ALA A 403 11.17 -9.69 33.13
CA ALA A 403 10.54 -10.87 32.55
C ALA A 403 10.92 -11.00 31.07
N GLY A 404 11.87 -11.88 30.76
CA GLY A 404 12.40 -12.06 29.40
C GLY A 404 11.36 -12.56 28.40
N GLU A 405 10.29 -13.20 28.85
CA GLU A 405 9.20 -13.71 28.03
C GLU A 405 8.20 -12.63 27.58
N ARG A 406 8.34 -11.40 28.05
CA ARG A 406 7.41 -10.27 27.81
C ARG A 406 8.06 -9.15 26.98
N THR A 407 8.90 -9.54 26.04
CA THR A 407 9.66 -8.64 25.15
C THR A 407 9.02 -8.51 23.77
N ALA A 408 9.46 -7.53 23.00
CA ALA A 408 9.04 -7.28 21.61
C ALA A 408 10.29 -7.14 20.72
N THR A 409 10.15 -7.22 19.39
CA THR A 409 11.29 -7.12 18.47
C THR A 409 12.10 -5.83 18.65
N MET A 410 11.44 -4.72 19.01
CA MET A 410 12.10 -3.43 19.28
C MET A 410 12.87 -3.36 20.62
N ASP A 411 12.66 -4.32 21.51
CA ASP A 411 13.38 -4.43 22.79
C ASP A 411 14.69 -5.20 22.60
N VAL A 412 15.62 -4.55 21.89
CA VAL A 412 16.94 -5.11 21.54
C VAL A 412 17.72 -5.40 22.82
N ASP A 413 18.07 -6.66 23.03
CA ASP A 413 18.82 -7.18 24.18
C ASP A 413 18.24 -6.69 25.53
N PHE A 414 16.91 -6.63 25.65
CA PHE A 414 16.19 -6.23 26.87
C PHE A 414 16.38 -4.77 27.32
N ARG A 415 16.96 -3.90 26.49
CA ARG A 415 17.27 -2.50 26.85
C ARG A 415 16.01 -1.69 27.11
N ALA A 416 14.94 -1.86 26.32
CA ALA A 416 13.65 -1.19 26.55
C ALA A 416 12.96 -1.72 27.81
N SER A 417 13.06 -3.03 28.04
CA SER A 417 12.55 -3.67 29.26
C SER A 417 13.29 -3.19 30.51
N ALA A 418 14.61 -2.97 30.43
CA ALA A 418 15.40 -2.39 31.52
C ALA A 418 14.97 -0.96 31.87
N VAL A 419 14.69 -0.12 30.86
CA VAL A 419 14.09 1.21 31.07
C VAL A 419 12.76 1.10 31.83
N ALA A 420 11.91 0.15 31.45
CA ALA A 420 10.62 -0.08 32.09
C ALA A 420 10.79 -0.53 33.57
N VAL A 421 11.70 -1.47 33.85
CA VAL A 421 12.06 -1.89 35.23
C VAL A 421 12.59 -0.72 36.05
N GLY A 422 13.39 0.15 35.43
CA GLY A 422 13.88 1.39 36.03
C GLY A 422 12.77 2.34 36.48
N ALA A 423 11.76 2.56 35.63
CA ALA A 423 10.60 3.37 35.97
C ALA A 423 9.77 2.73 37.11
N ALA A 424 9.61 1.40 37.10
CA ALA A 424 8.96 0.66 38.19
C ALA A 424 9.73 0.78 39.52
N TRP A 425 11.06 0.74 39.45
CA TRP A 425 11.93 0.94 40.60
C TRP A 425 11.84 2.35 41.19
N PHE A 426 11.75 3.38 40.35
CA PHE A 426 11.48 4.76 40.78
C PHE A 426 10.14 4.86 41.52
N ASN A 427 9.09 4.26 40.97
CA ASN A 427 7.76 4.27 41.60
C ASN A 427 7.74 3.54 42.95
N ALA A 428 8.50 2.44 43.07
CA ALA A 428 8.68 1.74 44.34
C ALA A 428 9.40 2.62 45.39
N ARG A 429 10.46 3.34 44.99
CA ARG A 429 11.17 4.29 45.87
C ARG A 429 10.26 5.40 46.37
N VAL A 430 9.47 6.00 45.48
CA VAL A 430 8.48 7.06 45.80
C VAL A 430 7.45 6.55 46.81
N ALA A 431 6.92 5.35 46.61
CA ALA A 431 5.98 4.73 47.57
C ALA A 431 6.64 4.46 48.92
N ALA A 432 7.82 3.83 48.96
CA ALA A 432 8.53 3.55 50.21
C ALA A 432 8.85 4.84 50.99
N ALA A 433 9.30 5.90 50.31
CA ALA A 433 9.59 7.20 50.91
C ALA A 433 8.35 7.84 51.54
N ARG A 434 7.18 7.75 50.88
CA ARG A 434 5.91 8.31 51.38
C ARG A 434 5.49 7.73 52.73
N TYR A 435 5.82 6.47 52.98
CA TYR A 435 5.52 5.76 54.22
C TYR A 435 6.69 5.73 55.21
N GLY A 436 7.80 6.44 54.93
CA GLY A 436 8.96 6.52 55.83
C GLY A 436 9.77 5.22 55.92
N MET A 437 9.70 4.39 54.87
CA MET A 437 10.27 3.05 54.82
C MET A 437 11.21 2.84 53.62
N LEU A 438 11.82 3.92 53.11
CA LEU A 438 12.83 3.83 52.06
C LEU A 438 14.18 3.40 52.65
N GLY A 439 14.40 2.10 52.74
CA GLY A 439 15.71 1.52 53.07
C GLY A 439 16.65 1.48 51.86
N PRO A 440 17.74 0.70 51.93
CA PRO A 440 18.69 0.55 50.84
C PRO A 440 18.03 0.06 49.54
N VAL A 441 18.48 0.62 48.41
CA VAL A 441 18.02 0.26 47.07
C VAL A 441 19.17 -0.20 46.20
N GLU A 442 18.94 -1.22 45.37
CA GLU A 442 20.00 -1.85 44.58
C GLU A 442 19.50 -2.29 43.20
N LEU A 443 20.35 -2.18 42.18
CA LEU A 443 20.17 -2.79 40.86
C LEU A 443 21.18 -3.92 40.69
N ARG A 444 20.68 -5.14 40.49
CA ARG A 444 21.46 -6.38 40.32
C ARG A 444 21.28 -6.92 38.92
N GLU A 445 22.32 -7.54 38.37
CA GLU A 445 22.24 -8.39 37.17
C GLU A 445 22.59 -9.81 37.62
N PRO A 446 21.63 -10.60 38.11
CA PRO A 446 21.89 -11.96 38.60
C PRO A 446 22.08 -12.95 37.42
N ASP A 447 23.04 -13.87 37.56
CA ASP A 447 23.47 -14.77 36.46
C ASP A 447 22.47 -15.89 36.10
N ASP A 448 21.49 -16.22 36.96
CA ASP A 448 20.78 -17.52 36.90
C ASP A 448 19.27 -17.50 36.52
N SER A 449 18.58 -16.34 36.39
CA SER A 449 17.14 -16.35 36.00
C SER A 449 16.52 -15.10 35.37
N SER A 450 17.09 -13.91 35.60
CA SER A 450 16.58 -12.64 35.04
C SER A 450 17.75 -11.70 34.79
N PRO A 451 17.84 -11.06 33.60
CA PRO A 451 19.02 -10.26 33.24
C PRO A 451 19.15 -8.96 34.04
N LEU A 452 18.11 -8.55 34.78
CA LEU A 452 18.11 -7.35 35.62
C LEU A 452 17.06 -7.48 36.73
N ALA A 453 17.43 -7.13 37.97
CA ALA A 453 16.53 -7.06 39.11
C ALA A 453 16.77 -5.79 39.93
N ALA A 454 15.69 -5.08 40.27
CA ALA A 454 15.72 -3.92 41.15
C ALA A 454 15.15 -4.29 42.52
N VAL A 455 15.86 -3.98 43.60
CA VAL A 455 15.46 -4.32 44.97
C VAL A 455 15.28 -3.04 45.78
N VAL A 456 14.18 -2.96 46.54
CA VAL A 456 13.90 -1.90 47.51
C VAL A 456 13.70 -2.54 48.89
N ARG A 457 14.60 -2.27 49.84
CA ARG A 457 14.46 -2.72 51.23
C ARG A 457 13.57 -1.75 52.02
N LEU A 458 12.74 -2.30 52.90
CA LEU A 458 11.74 -1.57 53.69
C LEU A 458 12.15 -1.51 55.16
N THR A 459 13.31 -0.93 55.46
CA THR A 459 13.96 -0.98 56.78
C THR A 459 14.01 0.36 57.53
N GLY A 460 13.08 1.27 57.21
CA GLY A 460 13.00 2.62 57.79
C GLY A 460 13.91 3.63 57.08
N GLY A 461 13.36 4.81 56.74
CA GLY A 461 14.06 5.88 56.02
C GLY A 461 13.10 6.75 55.22
N SER A 462 13.36 8.05 55.11
CA SER A 462 12.50 8.98 54.36
C SER A 462 13.31 9.85 53.40
N ASP A 463 12.68 10.18 52.28
CA ASP A 463 13.14 11.18 51.32
C ASP A 463 11.93 12.08 51.05
N HIS A 464 12.03 13.36 51.43
CA HIS A 464 10.90 14.28 51.37
C HIS A 464 10.48 14.57 49.93
N ASP A 465 11.46 14.73 49.04
CA ASP A 465 11.21 15.09 47.64
C ASP A 465 10.55 13.92 46.92
N LEU A 466 11.05 12.69 47.13
CA LEU A 466 10.39 11.48 46.61
C LEU A 466 8.99 11.27 47.20
N ALA A 467 8.81 11.48 48.51
CA ALA A 467 7.51 11.32 49.16
C ALA A 467 6.44 12.28 48.59
N CYS A 468 6.83 13.49 48.16
CA CYS A 468 5.95 14.46 47.52
C CYS A 468 5.45 14.00 46.14
N LEU A 469 6.17 13.11 45.46
CA LEU A 469 5.80 12.60 44.13
C LEU A 469 4.74 11.48 44.17
N TYR A 470 4.40 10.94 45.33
CA TYR A 470 3.50 9.77 45.42
C TYR A 470 2.14 9.96 44.75
N ARG A 471 1.44 11.06 45.02
CA ARG A 471 0.15 11.36 44.37
C ARG A 471 0.32 11.67 42.87
N PRO A 472 1.23 12.57 42.46
CA PRO A 472 1.54 12.82 41.06
C PRO A 472 1.85 11.54 40.25
N MET A 473 2.68 10.66 40.78
CA MET A 473 3.03 9.35 40.19
C MET A 473 1.80 8.50 39.90
N LEU A 474 0.88 8.36 40.87
CA LEU A 474 -0.36 7.59 40.66
C LEU A 474 -1.26 8.23 39.59
N GLN A 475 -1.18 9.54 39.42
CA GLN A 475 -1.96 10.28 38.44
C GLN A 475 -1.34 10.30 37.05
N ARG A 476 -0.07 9.88 36.90
CA ARG A 476 0.67 9.88 35.63
C ARG A 476 -0.07 9.11 34.53
N GLU A 477 -0.14 9.69 33.33
CA GLU A 477 -0.75 9.07 32.16
C GLU A 477 0.05 9.33 30.87
N SER A 478 -0.18 8.49 29.86
CA SER A 478 0.29 8.72 28.49
C SER A 478 -0.79 9.46 27.73
N ASN A 479 -0.44 10.60 27.13
CA ASN A 479 -1.38 11.46 26.43
C ASN A 479 -1.00 11.59 24.96
N ARG A 480 -1.86 11.08 24.07
CA ARG A 480 -1.61 11.03 22.62
C ARG A 480 -2.43 12.01 21.80
N HIS A 481 -3.16 12.92 22.45
CA HIS A 481 -3.88 13.98 21.74
C HIS A 481 -2.92 14.79 20.86
N LEU A 482 -3.44 15.41 19.80
CA LEU A 482 -2.68 16.28 18.91
C LEU A 482 -2.04 17.48 19.65
N GLY A 483 -2.73 17.99 20.67
CA GLY A 483 -2.22 19.08 21.52
C GLY A 483 -2.20 20.45 20.83
N VAL A 484 -1.74 21.46 21.57
CA VAL A 484 -1.55 22.84 21.09
C VAL A 484 -0.07 23.22 21.21
N PRO A 485 0.60 23.68 20.14
CA PRO A 485 2.03 24.00 20.13
C PRO A 485 2.30 25.37 20.77
N LEU A 486 2.18 25.46 22.10
CA LEU A 486 2.56 26.64 22.86
C LEU A 486 4.02 26.53 23.32
N PRO A 487 4.82 27.61 23.30
CA PRO A 487 6.21 27.57 23.77
C PRO A 487 6.33 27.05 25.21
N LEU A 488 7.38 26.27 25.46
CA LEU A 488 7.78 25.87 26.80
C LEU A 488 8.61 27.00 27.43
N ASP A 489 8.18 27.52 28.58
CA ASP A 489 8.96 28.56 29.26
C ASP A 489 10.24 27.99 29.92
N VAL A 490 11.15 28.91 30.26
CA VAL A 490 12.48 28.59 30.80
C VAL A 490 12.40 27.86 32.15
N GLU A 491 11.42 28.22 33.00
CA GLU A 491 11.26 27.61 34.33
C GLU A 491 10.83 26.15 34.21
N ARG A 492 9.85 25.87 33.35
CA ARG A 492 9.39 24.50 33.04
C ARG A 492 10.52 23.68 32.42
N ALA A 493 11.23 24.23 31.43
CA ALA A 493 12.36 23.54 30.80
C ALA A 493 13.48 23.19 31.81
N ALA A 494 13.81 24.12 32.72
CA ALA A 494 14.78 23.91 33.78
C ALA A 494 14.32 22.84 34.78
N ALA A 495 13.05 22.85 35.17
CA ALA A 495 12.49 21.84 36.09
C ALA A 495 12.54 20.42 35.50
N LEU A 496 12.22 20.26 34.20
CA LEU A 496 12.34 18.97 33.52
C LEU A 496 13.80 18.49 33.47
N SER A 497 14.72 19.40 33.16
CA SER A 497 16.15 19.07 33.09
C SER A 497 16.72 18.69 34.47
N ALA A 498 16.28 19.39 35.52
CA ALA A 498 16.66 19.09 36.90
C ALA A 498 16.12 17.73 37.37
N ALA A 499 14.88 17.37 36.98
CA ALA A 499 14.30 16.06 37.29
C ALA A 499 15.12 14.91 36.68
N ALA A 500 15.60 15.06 35.44
CA ALA A 500 16.49 14.07 34.83
C ALA A 500 17.85 13.99 35.54
N ALA A 501 18.45 15.16 35.83
CA ALA A 501 19.76 15.25 36.45
C ALA A 501 19.80 14.67 37.89
N ALA A 502 18.70 14.80 38.64
CA ALA A 502 18.56 14.22 39.98
C ALA A 502 18.71 12.69 39.99
N GLU A 503 18.34 12.02 38.89
CA GLU A 503 18.46 10.58 38.71
C GLU A 503 19.70 10.19 37.84
N GLY A 504 20.62 11.15 37.62
CA GLY A 504 21.88 10.91 36.91
C GLY A 504 21.77 10.83 35.38
N ALA A 505 20.64 11.25 34.80
CA ALA A 505 20.43 11.30 33.36
C ALA A 505 20.52 12.73 32.81
N ARG A 506 20.66 12.84 31.49
CA ARG A 506 20.58 14.11 30.74
C ARG A 506 19.29 14.16 29.96
N LEU A 507 18.56 15.26 30.07
CA LEU A 507 17.45 15.61 29.19
C LEU A 507 17.93 16.61 28.14
N GLN A 508 17.88 16.23 26.86
CA GLN A 508 17.98 17.19 25.76
C GLN A 508 16.58 17.66 25.38
N LEU A 509 16.32 18.96 25.50
CA LEU A 509 15.06 19.56 25.05
C LEU A 509 15.24 20.20 23.67
N LEU A 510 14.31 19.90 22.77
CA LEU A 510 14.15 20.51 21.45
C LEU A 510 12.87 21.32 21.48
N THR A 511 13.00 22.64 21.40
CA THR A 511 11.87 23.59 21.45
C THR A 511 11.77 24.45 20.19
N GLU A 512 12.84 24.50 19.40
CA GLU A 512 12.84 25.22 18.13
C GLU A 512 12.05 24.45 17.08
N LYS A 513 11.30 25.21 16.25
CA LYS A 513 10.40 24.63 15.26
C LYS A 513 11.14 23.73 14.26
N ASP A 514 12.31 24.17 13.78
CA ASP A 514 13.09 23.44 12.80
C ASP A 514 13.60 22.10 13.36
N ASP A 515 14.05 22.09 14.63
CA ASP A 515 14.48 20.86 15.31
C ASP A 515 13.31 19.88 15.50
N ILE A 516 12.12 20.39 15.87
CA ILE A 516 10.90 19.58 16.02
C ILE A 516 10.49 18.99 14.67
N GLU A 517 10.51 19.78 13.59
CA GLU A 517 10.19 19.30 12.24
C GLU A 517 11.19 18.24 11.75
N GLN A 518 12.48 18.41 12.05
CA GLN A 518 13.51 17.44 11.70
C GLN A 518 13.32 16.12 12.46
N ILE A 519 13.09 16.17 13.79
CA ILE A 519 12.75 14.98 14.58
C ILE A 519 11.46 14.33 14.11
N ALA A 520 10.43 15.11 13.76
CA ALA A 520 9.16 14.61 13.25
C ALA A 520 9.36 13.81 11.96
N ALA A 521 10.22 14.30 11.05
CA ALA A 521 10.56 13.60 9.82
C ALA A 521 11.31 12.27 10.10
N ILE A 522 12.26 12.28 11.04
CA ILE A 522 13.02 11.09 11.43
C ILE A 522 12.10 10.01 12.01
N VAL A 523 11.23 10.39 12.95
CA VAL A 523 10.31 9.47 13.62
C VAL A 523 9.27 8.93 12.63
N ALA A 524 8.74 9.78 11.75
CA ALA A 524 7.80 9.37 10.71
C ALA A 524 8.43 8.37 9.73
N ALA A 525 9.69 8.57 9.35
CA ALA A 525 10.42 7.62 8.51
C ALA A 525 10.68 6.29 9.24
N ALA A 526 11.00 6.33 10.54
CA ALA A 526 11.16 5.13 11.37
C ALA A 526 9.83 4.36 11.52
N ASP A 527 8.71 5.03 11.75
CA ASP A 527 7.39 4.40 11.84
C ASP A 527 6.95 3.81 10.51
N ARG A 528 7.22 4.48 9.39
CA ARG A 528 7.06 3.86 8.07
C ARG A 528 7.81 2.54 7.99
N ILE A 529 9.07 2.48 8.43
CA ILE A 529 9.84 1.22 8.44
C ILE A 529 9.22 0.19 9.39
N ARG A 530 8.66 0.62 10.53
CA ARG A 530 7.92 -0.25 11.47
C ARG A 530 6.74 -0.92 10.78
N TYR A 531 5.92 -0.17 10.04
CA TYR A 531 4.79 -0.71 9.28
C TYR A 531 5.22 -1.64 8.14
N LEU A 532 6.32 -1.32 7.44
CA LEU A 532 6.75 -2.04 6.25
C LEU A 532 7.62 -3.27 6.56
N THR A 533 8.04 -3.47 7.81
CA THR A 533 8.82 -4.63 8.23
C THR A 533 7.88 -5.67 8.85
N PRO A 534 7.75 -6.89 8.30
CA PRO A 534 6.72 -7.84 8.73
C PRO A 534 6.67 -8.18 10.22
N SER A 535 7.83 -8.41 10.86
CA SER A 535 7.91 -8.71 12.29
C SER A 535 7.52 -7.51 13.16
N LEU A 536 8.07 -6.33 12.86
CA LEU A 536 7.76 -5.08 13.57
C LEU A 536 6.29 -4.68 13.43
N HIS A 537 5.71 -4.91 12.25
CA HIS A 537 4.30 -4.66 11.95
C HIS A 537 3.39 -5.57 12.77
N ALA A 538 3.69 -6.87 12.81
CA ALA A 538 2.94 -7.83 13.61
C ALA A 538 2.99 -7.48 15.11
N ASP A 539 4.18 -7.19 15.65
CA ASP A 539 4.36 -6.79 17.05
C ASP A 539 3.52 -5.54 17.37
N MET A 540 3.65 -4.49 16.56
CA MET A 540 2.91 -3.23 16.74
C MET A 540 1.39 -3.44 16.75
N LEU A 541 0.85 -4.24 15.84
CA LEU A 541 -0.59 -4.51 15.83
C LEU A 541 -1.02 -5.35 17.03
N SER A 542 -0.17 -6.27 17.50
CA SER A 542 -0.42 -7.07 18.69
C SER A 542 -0.42 -6.26 19.99
N GLU A 543 0.14 -5.04 19.99
CA GLU A 543 0.09 -4.11 21.12
C GLU A 543 -1.27 -3.42 21.25
N ILE A 544 -2.05 -3.29 20.17
CA ILE A 544 -3.32 -2.56 20.16
C ILE A 544 -4.46 -3.47 20.62
N ARG A 545 -5.33 -2.97 21.51
CA ARG A 545 -6.56 -3.65 21.94
C ARG A 545 -7.77 -2.99 21.28
N TRP A 546 -8.55 -3.78 20.56
CA TRP A 546 -9.70 -3.29 19.80
C TRP A 546 -10.99 -3.51 20.61
N TYR A 547 -11.62 -2.40 21.03
CA TYR A 547 -12.91 -2.37 21.74
C TYR A 547 -12.94 -3.08 23.12
N GLU A 548 -14.02 -2.86 23.88
CA GLU A 548 -14.11 -3.19 25.32
C GLU A 548 -14.17 -4.69 25.67
N ASN A 549 -14.35 -5.56 24.67
CA ASN A 549 -14.49 -7.02 24.88
C ASN A 549 -13.15 -7.77 24.93
N GLU A 550 -12.03 -7.12 24.60
CA GLU A 550 -10.71 -7.69 24.87
C GLU A 550 -10.29 -7.32 26.30
N SER A 551 -10.76 -8.08 27.30
CA SER A 551 -10.33 -7.92 28.70
C SER A 551 -8.84 -8.28 28.84
N SER A 552 -7.95 -7.36 28.47
CA SER A 552 -6.52 -7.53 28.65
C SER A 552 -5.99 -6.47 29.59
N ASP A 553 -5.31 -6.91 30.64
CA ASP A 553 -4.59 -6.06 31.58
C ASP A 553 -3.24 -5.56 31.02
N SER A 554 -3.04 -5.68 29.70
CA SER A 554 -1.84 -5.29 28.94
C SER A 554 -2.20 -4.84 27.53
N GLY A 555 -1.31 -4.14 26.85
CA GLY A 555 -1.61 -3.52 25.55
C GLY A 555 -2.16 -2.10 25.66
N ILE A 556 -2.36 -1.48 24.51
CA ILE A 556 -2.80 -0.10 24.31
C ILE A 556 -4.23 -0.13 23.79
N ASP A 557 -5.18 0.36 24.59
CA ASP A 557 -6.56 0.57 24.15
C ASP A 557 -6.56 1.54 22.96
N VAL A 558 -7.20 1.17 21.85
CA VAL A 558 -7.26 2.00 20.62
C VAL A 558 -7.76 3.42 20.89
N ARG A 559 -8.64 3.62 21.87
CA ARG A 559 -9.14 4.95 22.26
C ARG A 559 -8.03 5.83 22.85
N SER A 560 -7.04 5.23 23.51
CA SER A 560 -5.87 5.94 24.06
C SER A 560 -4.86 6.39 23.00
N LEU A 561 -5.06 6.03 21.73
CA LEU A 561 -4.30 6.56 20.60
C LEU A 561 -4.79 7.94 20.16
N GLU A 562 -5.96 8.37 20.63
CA GLU A 562 -6.57 9.68 20.33
C GLU A 562 -6.59 9.96 18.82
N MET A 563 -6.99 8.94 18.05
CA MET A 563 -7.11 8.99 16.59
C MET A 563 -8.47 9.55 16.17
N ASP A 564 -8.49 10.36 15.12
CA ASP A 564 -9.74 10.75 14.46
C ASP A 564 -10.32 9.62 13.59
N GLN A 565 -11.52 9.83 13.03
CA GLN A 565 -12.19 8.80 12.20
C GLN A 565 -11.41 8.46 10.92
N SER A 566 -10.70 9.43 10.33
CA SER A 566 -9.90 9.21 9.12
C SER A 566 -8.65 8.41 9.44
N GLU A 567 -7.99 8.71 10.56
CA GLU A 567 -6.85 7.96 11.09
C GLU A 567 -7.26 6.51 11.44
N LEU A 568 -8.44 6.32 12.06
CA LEU A 568 -9.00 5.00 12.38
C LEU A 568 -9.34 4.17 11.12
N ALA A 569 -9.84 4.80 10.06
CA ALA A 569 -10.04 4.13 8.78
C ALA A 569 -8.69 3.75 8.14
N GLY A 570 -7.71 4.65 8.21
CA GLY A 570 -6.36 4.41 7.69
C GLY A 570 -5.68 3.21 8.35
N ILE A 571 -5.82 3.04 9.67
CA ILE A 571 -5.24 1.89 10.38
C ILE A 571 -5.91 0.56 10.01
N GLN A 572 -7.18 0.52 9.61
CA GLN A 572 -7.79 -0.73 9.11
C GLN A 572 -7.13 -1.21 7.82
N ILE A 573 -6.74 -0.29 6.93
CA ILE A 573 -5.94 -0.62 5.76
C ILE A 573 -4.53 -1.01 6.18
N ALA A 574 -3.92 -0.27 7.12
CA ALA A 574 -2.57 -0.54 7.58
C ALA A 574 -2.43 -1.87 8.35
N LYS A 575 -3.53 -2.46 8.85
CA LYS A 575 -3.53 -3.80 9.47
C LYS A 575 -3.24 -4.93 8.49
N ARG A 576 -3.40 -4.70 7.18
CA ARG A 576 -3.27 -5.71 6.14
C ARG A 576 -1.80 -5.95 5.75
N PRO A 577 -1.19 -7.10 6.09
CA PRO A 577 0.22 -7.37 5.79
C PRO A 577 0.50 -7.50 4.29
N ASP A 578 -0.49 -7.94 3.50
CA ASP A 578 -0.41 -7.99 2.04
C ASP A 578 -0.29 -6.58 1.43
N VAL A 579 -1.00 -5.59 1.98
CA VAL A 579 -0.88 -4.18 1.57
C VAL A 579 0.49 -3.62 1.96
N MET A 580 0.98 -3.89 3.18
CA MET A 580 2.31 -3.42 3.61
C MET A 580 3.43 -4.00 2.75
N LYS A 581 3.32 -5.27 2.35
CA LYS A 581 4.27 -5.93 1.43
C LYS A 581 4.32 -5.22 0.07
N LEU A 582 3.17 -4.86 -0.50
CA LEU A 582 3.11 -4.10 -1.76
C LEU A 582 3.75 -2.72 -1.61
N LEU A 583 3.39 -1.97 -0.57
CA LEU A 583 3.97 -0.65 -0.31
C LEU A 583 5.49 -0.70 -0.12
N ALA A 584 5.99 -1.73 0.56
CA ALA A 584 7.43 -1.97 0.73
C ALA A 584 8.11 -2.22 -0.63
N GLY A 585 7.53 -3.11 -1.45
CA GLY A 585 8.04 -3.42 -2.79
C GLY A 585 8.05 -2.22 -3.73
N TRP A 586 7.08 -1.32 -3.61
CA TRP A 586 7.00 -0.08 -4.41
C TRP A 586 7.85 1.07 -3.87
N GLY A 587 8.49 0.91 -2.70
CA GLY A 587 9.15 2.03 -2.02
C GLY A 587 8.17 3.14 -1.57
N ALA A 588 6.88 2.82 -1.41
CA ALA A 588 5.80 3.75 -1.09
C ALA A 588 5.53 3.79 0.44
N GLY A 589 4.37 4.32 0.86
CA GLY A 589 3.96 4.31 2.27
C GLY A 589 4.46 5.49 3.12
N SER A 590 4.82 6.63 2.50
CA SER A 590 5.20 7.85 3.24
C SER A 590 4.13 8.33 4.23
N ALA A 591 2.85 8.11 3.90
CA ALA A 591 1.72 8.49 4.75
C ALA A 591 1.65 7.70 6.08
N LEU A 592 2.30 6.53 6.17
CA LEU A 592 2.28 5.68 7.36
C LEU A 592 2.93 6.35 8.59
N GLY A 593 3.80 7.34 8.36
CA GLY A 593 4.41 8.14 9.43
C GLY A 593 3.63 9.42 9.80
N ASN A 594 2.53 9.74 9.12
CA ASN A 594 1.81 11.00 9.31
C ASN A 594 1.28 11.16 10.75
N TYR A 595 0.73 10.10 11.34
CA TYR A 595 0.21 10.10 12.71
C TYR A 595 1.23 10.66 13.72
N SER A 596 2.47 10.17 13.63
CA SER A 596 3.57 10.58 14.51
C SER A 596 4.14 11.94 14.13
N ARG A 597 4.30 12.22 12.82
CA ARG A 597 4.77 13.51 12.33
C ARG A 597 3.88 14.64 12.82
N ASP A 598 2.57 14.52 12.59
CA ASP A 598 1.62 15.60 12.82
C ASP A 598 1.50 15.88 14.33
N ARG A 599 1.58 14.85 15.17
CA ARG A 599 1.66 14.99 16.65
C ARG A 599 2.95 15.63 17.10
N LEU A 600 4.09 15.28 16.52
CA LEU A 600 5.37 15.92 16.86
C LEU A 600 5.39 17.39 16.45
N CYS A 601 4.95 17.71 15.23
CA CYS A 601 4.84 19.10 14.76
C CYS A 601 3.87 19.95 15.58
N ALA A 602 2.87 19.34 16.23
CA ALA A 602 1.93 20.02 17.13
C ALA A 602 2.41 20.09 18.60
N SER A 603 3.70 19.83 18.86
CA SER A 603 4.26 19.78 20.22
C SER A 603 4.77 21.14 20.70
N SER A 604 4.77 21.31 22.03
CA SER A 604 5.41 22.43 22.73
C SER A 604 6.91 22.23 22.89
N GLY A 605 7.37 20.99 22.84
CA GLY A 605 8.76 20.60 22.89
C GLY A 605 8.92 19.09 22.87
N VAL A 606 10.10 18.62 22.51
CA VAL A 606 10.47 17.20 22.52
C VAL A 606 11.67 17.01 23.44
N GLY A 607 11.54 16.13 24.42
CA GLY A 607 12.61 15.75 25.33
C GLY A 607 13.19 14.40 24.98
N VAL A 608 14.52 14.29 24.91
CA VAL A 608 15.22 13.02 24.76
C VAL A 608 16.02 12.76 26.03
N VAL A 609 15.64 11.71 26.76
CA VAL A 609 16.35 11.27 27.96
C VAL A 609 17.51 10.38 27.52
N SER A 610 18.70 10.66 28.06
CA SER A 610 19.94 9.94 27.77
C SER A 610 20.72 9.68 29.05
N ILE A 611 21.50 8.61 29.07
CA ILE A 611 22.35 8.26 30.21
C ILE A 611 23.71 7.77 29.72
N SER A 612 24.76 8.03 30.49
CA SER A 612 26.09 7.54 30.18
C SER A 612 26.23 6.09 30.66
N GLY A 613 26.80 5.22 29.82
CA GLY A 613 26.93 3.78 30.11
C GLY A 613 26.08 2.92 29.19
N HIS A 614 26.33 1.61 29.17
CA HIS A 614 25.74 0.68 28.22
C HIS A 614 25.21 -0.62 28.87
N SER A 615 25.27 -0.73 30.20
CA SER A 615 24.73 -1.89 30.93
C SER A 615 23.21 -1.77 31.08
N LEU A 616 22.53 -2.88 31.38
CA LEU A 616 21.09 -2.83 31.67
C LEU A 616 20.79 -2.00 32.93
N ARG A 617 21.73 -1.93 33.88
CA ARG A 617 21.63 -1.03 35.05
C ARG A 617 21.60 0.44 34.64
N ASP A 618 22.36 0.83 33.62
CA ASP A 618 22.38 2.20 33.12
C ASP A 618 21.02 2.52 32.47
N TYR A 619 20.49 1.64 31.62
CA TYR A 619 19.13 1.78 31.07
C TYR A 619 18.06 1.87 32.17
N ALA A 620 18.18 1.09 33.25
CA ALA A 620 17.27 1.17 34.39
C ALA A 620 17.36 2.49 35.16
N ARG A 621 18.56 3.02 35.39
CA ARG A 621 18.72 4.38 35.94
C ARG A 621 18.11 5.44 35.00
N GLY A 622 18.32 5.29 33.70
CA GLY A 622 17.67 6.11 32.68
C GLY A 622 16.14 6.05 32.75
N GLY A 623 15.58 4.86 32.99
CA GLY A 623 14.15 4.67 33.20
C GLY A 623 13.61 5.33 34.47
N ALA A 624 14.38 5.34 35.55
CA ALA A 624 14.02 6.10 36.75
C ALA A 624 13.98 7.61 36.47
N ALA A 625 14.97 8.14 35.77
CA ALA A 625 15.00 9.53 35.34
C ALA A 625 13.84 9.89 34.40
N LEU A 626 13.52 9.00 33.47
CA LEU A 626 12.39 9.15 32.55
C LEU A 626 11.06 9.31 33.31
N GLU A 627 10.81 8.45 34.30
CA GLU A 627 9.58 8.50 35.11
C GLU A 627 9.53 9.79 35.93
N ALA A 628 10.66 10.23 36.51
CA ALA A 628 10.76 11.51 37.21
C ALA A 628 10.39 12.69 36.30
N VAL A 629 11.01 12.79 35.11
CA VAL A 629 10.72 13.83 34.11
C VAL A 629 9.25 13.84 33.71
N TRP A 630 8.67 12.66 33.48
CA TRP A 630 7.27 12.52 33.08
C TRP A 630 6.32 13.00 34.17
N ILE A 631 6.55 12.60 35.42
CA ILE A 631 5.74 13.06 36.56
C ILE A 631 5.85 14.59 36.71
N THR A 632 7.06 15.13 36.66
CA THR A 632 7.29 16.58 36.74
C THR A 632 6.58 17.32 35.60
N ALA A 633 6.68 16.85 34.36
CA ALA A 633 5.99 17.45 33.21
C ALA A 633 4.47 17.52 33.43
N GLN A 634 3.88 16.44 33.95
CA GLN A 634 2.45 16.41 34.22
C GLN A 634 2.05 17.34 35.37
N GLN A 635 2.87 17.48 36.41
CA GLN A 635 2.65 18.48 37.47
C GLN A 635 2.67 19.91 36.95
N LEU A 636 3.47 20.17 35.90
CA LEU A 636 3.56 21.47 35.21
C LEU A 636 2.41 21.70 34.21
N GLY A 637 1.47 20.75 34.09
CA GLY A 637 0.30 20.82 33.21
C GLY A 637 0.54 20.37 31.77
N LEU A 638 1.65 19.67 31.50
CA LEU A 638 1.98 19.16 30.17
C LEU A 638 1.43 17.75 30.00
N GLY A 639 0.78 17.49 28.86
CA GLY A 639 0.55 16.14 28.36
C GLY A 639 1.85 15.55 27.83
N VAL A 640 2.07 14.26 28.09
CA VAL A 640 3.31 13.56 27.73
C VAL A 640 2.99 12.33 26.87
N HIS A 641 3.56 12.27 25.66
CA HIS A 641 3.50 11.10 24.79
C HIS A 641 4.89 10.46 24.70
N PRO A 642 5.11 9.25 25.26
CA PRO A 642 6.34 8.50 25.03
C PRO A 642 6.41 7.98 23.59
N MET A 643 7.56 8.12 22.96
CA MET A 643 7.80 7.66 21.59
C MET A 643 9.15 6.94 21.51
N SER A 644 9.19 5.84 20.75
CA SER A 644 10.41 5.05 20.53
C SER A 644 10.57 4.76 19.05
N PRO A 645 11.48 5.47 18.35
CA PRO A 645 11.85 5.10 16.98
C PRO A 645 12.40 3.67 16.93
N VAL A 646 12.17 2.96 15.82
CA VAL A 646 12.59 1.55 15.63
C VAL A 646 14.06 1.29 16.00
N PHE A 647 14.95 2.22 15.66
CA PHE A 647 16.39 2.09 15.88
C PHE A 647 16.86 2.46 17.30
N LEU A 648 15.97 2.94 18.19
CA LEU A 648 16.35 3.61 19.44
C LEU A 648 17.25 2.74 20.33
N PHE A 649 16.93 1.45 20.44
CA PHE A 649 17.65 0.51 21.29
C PHE A 649 18.72 -0.29 20.54
N ALA A 650 18.85 -0.15 19.22
CA ALA A 650 19.95 -0.75 18.47
C ALA A 650 21.24 0.07 18.64
N ARG A 651 22.37 -0.61 18.73
CA ARG A 651 23.71 -0.06 18.98
C ARG A 651 24.72 -0.48 17.93
N THR A 652 24.49 -1.64 17.30
CA THR A 652 25.36 -2.19 16.28
C THR A 652 24.64 -2.30 14.95
N ASP A 653 25.41 -2.32 13.86
CA ASP A 653 24.88 -2.57 12.53
C ASP A 653 24.20 -3.94 12.42
N ASP A 654 24.71 -4.94 13.14
CA ASP A 654 24.12 -6.28 13.19
C ASP A 654 22.75 -6.26 13.88
N GLU A 655 22.57 -5.45 14.93
CA GLU A 655 21.27 -5.25 15.57
C GLU A 655 20.27 -4.55 14.65
N LEU A 656 20.70 -3.53 13.89
CA LEU A 656 19.87 -2.88 12.89
C LEU A 656 19.47 -3.86 11.75
N GLN A 657 20.40 -4.72 11.34
CA GLN A 657 20.15 -5.78 10.37
C GLN A 657 19.15 -6.82 10.88
N ARG A 658 19.22 -7.18 12.18
CA ARG A 658 18.25 -8.07 12.83
C ARG A 658 16.86 -7.44 12.91
N LEU A 659 16.76 -6.14 13.22
CA LEU A 659 15.48 -5.42 13.32
C LEU A 659 14.74 -5.36 11.98
N SER A 660 15.45 -5.00 10.90
CA SER A 660 14.86 -4.94 9.57
C SER A 660 15.91 -5.13 8.49
N PRO A 661 16.07 -6.37 7.96
CA PRO A 661 17.07 -6.66 6.95
C PRO A 661 16.96 -5.78 5.70
N THR A 662 15.73 -5.47 5.28
CA THR A 662 15.42 -4.64 4.11
C THR A 662 15.75 -3.16 4.33
N PHE A 663 15.59 -2.65 5.55
CA PHE A 663 15.69 -1.23 5.86
C PHE A 663 16.85 -0.87 6.82
N ALA A 664 17.82 -1.77 7.01
CA ALA A 664 18.95 -1.56 7.92
C ALA A 664 19.77 -0.31 7.58
N ALA A 665 20.07 -0.07 6.29
CA ALA A 665 20.81 1.13 5.87
C ALA A 665 20.03 2.44 6.12
N PRO A 666 18.73 2.55 5.74
CA PRO A 666 17.89 3.66 6.17
C PRO A 666 17.83 3.86 7.69
N LEU A 667 17.66 2.79 8.48
CA LEU A 667 17.63 2.88 9.94
C LEU A 667 18.94 3.41 10.51
N ARG A 668 20.09 3.00 9.96
CA ARG A 668 21.41 3.52 10.34
C ARG A 668 21.52 5.02 10.08
N GLN A 669 21.03 5.49 8.93
CA GLN A 669 21.04 6.92 8.62
C GLN A 669 20.14 7.70 9.59
N LEU A 670 18.90 7.24 9.79
CA LEU A 670 17.97 7.86 10.73
C LEU A 670 18.51 7.91 12.16
N GLN A 671 19.23 6.87 12.60
CA GLN A 671 19.87 6.85 13.92
C GLN A 671 20.99 7.90 14.04
N ARG A 672 21.80 8.10 12.98
CA ARG A 672 22.83 9.15 12.95
C ARG A 672 22.20 10.53 13.01
N ASP A 673 21.22 10.78 12.13
CA ASP A 673 20.50 12.06 12.07
C ASP A 673 19.83 12.36 13.43
N PHE A 674 19.25 11.35 14.08
CA PHE A 674 18.66 11.49 15.42
C PHE A 674 19.71 11.86 16.47
N ARG A 675 20.89 11.24 16.46
CA ARG A 675 21.99 11.58 17.40
C ARG A 675 22.50 13.00 17.19
N ASP A 676 22.55 13.46 15.95
CA ASP A 676 23.04 14.79 15.58
C ASP A 676 22.08 15.89 16.07
N VAL A 677 20.77 15.75 15.78
CA VAL A 677 19.72 16.70 16.24
C VAL A 677 19.63 16.75 17.76
N THR A 678 19.86 15.62 18.42
CA THR A 678 19.79 15.55 19.89
C THR A 678 21.12 15.86 20.58
N HIS A 679 22.16 16.22 19.83
CA HIS A 679 23.50 16.53 20.36
C HIS A 679 23.99 15.49 21.39
N THR A 680 23.83 14.22 21.03
CA THR A 680 24.10 13.09 21.94
C THR A 680 25.60 12.85 22.06
N LYS A 681 26.10 12.75 23.30
CA LYS A 681 27.53 12.49 23.52
C LYS A 681 27.90 11.06 23.08
N PRO A 682 29.17 10.80 22.71
CA PRO A 682 29.60 9.47 22.27
C PRO A 682 29.26 8.34 23.26
N ASP A 683 29.49 8.57 24.55
CA ASP A 683 29.27 7.58 25.62
C ASP A 683 27.82 7.55 26.14
N ASP A 684 26.96 8.46 25.65
CA ASP A 684 25.55 8.50 26.04
C ASP A 684 24.71 7.57 25.15
N VAL A 685 23.83 6.82 25.81
CA VAL A 685 22.77 6.02 25.20
C VAL A 685 21.42 6.71 25.37
N HIS A 686 20.55 6.56 24.38
CA HIS A 686 19.18 7.07 24.45
C HIS A 686 18.30 6.11 25.26
N VAL A 687 17.49 6.68 26.15
CA VAL A 687 16.55 5.96 27.01
C VAL A 687 15.17 5.95 26.34
N LEU A 688 14.60 7.15 26.12
CA LEU A 688 13.31 7.32 25.46
C LEU A 688 13.13 8.78 25.00
N MET A 689 12.28 8.98 24.00
CA MET A 689 11.79 10.30 23.60
C MET A 689 10.43 10.57 24.24
N LEU A 690 10.26 11.77 24.78
CA LEU A 690 9.01 12.28 25.34
C LEU A 690 8.58 13.52 24.55
N ARG A 691 7.36 13.48 24.04
CA ARG A 691 6.72 14.64 23.43
C ARG A 691 5.92 15.37 24.51
N PHE A 692 6.09 16.69 24.60
CA PHE A 692 5.34 17.56 25.52
C PHE A 692 4.35 18.43 24.75
N SER A 693 3.11 18.51 25.20
CA SER A 693 2.07 19.35 24.60
C SER A 693 1.02 19.77 25.60
N TYR A 694 0.40 20.94 25.42
CA TYR A 694 -0.82 21.29 26.15
C TYR A 694 -2.02 20.59 25.53
N ALA A 695 -2.68 19.74 26.30
CA ALA A 695 -3.81 18.91 25.86
C ALA A 695 -4.75 18.60 27.05
N PRO A 696 -6.02 18.26 26.80
CA PRO A 696 -6.89 17.68 27.81
C PRO A 696 -6.31 16.36 28.35
N ARG A 697 -6.85 15.85 29.46
CA ARG A 697 -6.45 14.53 30.01
C ARG A 697 -6.76 13.42 29.00
N ALA A 698 -5.98 12.35 29.05
CA ALA A 698 -6.17 11.19 28.18
C ALA A 698 -7.57 10.58 28.33
N SER A 699 -8.19 10.19 27.21
CA SER A 699 -9.57 9.68 27.17
C SER A 699 -9.76 8.39 27.98
N VAL A 700 -8.72 7.54 28.02
CA VAL A 700 -8.70 6.29 28.78
C VAL A 700 -7.31 6.04 29.35
N ARG A 701 -7.26 5.44 30.55
CA ARG A 701 -6.02 5.04 31.21
C ARG A 701 -5.69 3.59 30.87
N SER A 702 -4.41 3.32 30.62
CA SER A 702 -3.93 1.95 30.42
C SER A 702 -4.20 1.10 31.66
N ARG A 703 -4.80 -0.08 31.47
CA ARG A 703 -4.96 -1.10 32.51
C ARG A 703 -3.60 -1.68 32.92
N ARG A 704 -3.53 -2.32 34.09
CA ARG A 704 -2.32 -2.98 34.62
C ARG A 704 -2.66 -4.38 35.08
N ARG A 705 -1.72 -5.30 34.91
CA ARG A 705 -1.84 -6.67 35.42
C ARG A 705 -1.97 -6.64 36.93
N THR A 706 -2.92 -7.42 37.44
CA THR A 706 -3.08 -7.60 38.89
C THR A 706 -1.79 -8.20 39.47
N CYS A 707 -1.25 -7.57 40.51
CA CYS A 707 -0.07 -8.06 41.21
C CYS A 707 -0.40 -9.42 41.85
N THR A 708 0.04 -10.51 41.22
CA THR A 708 0.05 -11.83 41.85
C THR A 708 1.30 -11.89 42.72
N ALA A 709 1.14 -11.59 44.00
CA ALA A 709 2.22 -11.77 44.98
C ALA A 709 2.60 -13.25 45.03
N ILE A 710 3.75 -13.61 44.46
CA ILE A 710 4.39 -14.89 44.76
C ILE A 710 4.98 -14.71 46.15
N VAL A 711 4.23 -15.12 47.18
CA VAL A 711 4.73 -15.16 48.55
C VAL A 711 5.67 -16.35 48.63
N SER A 712 6.97 -16.08 48.59
CA SER A 712 8.02 -17.07 48.84
C SER A 712 7.96 -17.48 50.32
N ASN A 713 7.11 -18.45 50.65
CA ASN A 713 7.19 -19.14 51.94
C ASN A 713 8.45 -20.02 51.91
N TRP A 714 9.44 -19.67 52.74
CA TRP A 714 10.53 -20.58 53.09
C TRP A 714 10.03 -21.75 53.93
#